data_AF-A0A0C2F2S4-F1
#
_entry.id   AF-A0A0C2F2S4-F1
#
_cell.length_a   1.000
_cell.length_b   1.000
_cell.length_c   1.000
_cell.angle_alpha   90.00
_cell.angle_beta   90.00
_cell.angle_gamma   90.00
#
_symmetry.space_group_name_H-M   'P 1'
#
loop_
_entity.id
_entity.type
_entity.pdbx_description
1 polymer ?
#
loop_
_entity_poly.entity_id
_entity_poly.type
_entity_poly.pdbx_seq_one_letter_code
_entity_poly.pdbx_strand_id
1 'polypeptide(L)'
;MAATLMILFVGMALTVTALGMMYGIRGAQQQQVAAHATSPAESRVWSGVEWVRLYLQQQLLQDSTLANVTVGNLPISATGLSAQIISKVASGSSTLVTATITATNNLATNTLQVVYLLTPATAASAPASGNLPPALQFNGDFNYSGGSLSITNGTTLANIAVMGVLTISNGSQATVSGCAKGGINLSGGGIVANATLNTEGTFSMSSSSQPSGLTVGAKTVNITQSGGSYVAITAGAFKANVLSGGSTIGTALVGGTKNTDNSITAASTGTALITLTDGTVYTLNLSKVTQSGGVITTTAGATLISGTGTLPASISLTYNSVYGGGVNFLTGTVGTVWGDTLTFGGYSGTYTTLKANSDVSILTATVGQFQGGGNLSVKSSNTPSFTTASQIAGKVLNQDGTTYTGTALANLTQNVAGASPGLPGVPYCNITVSAVDVTPLKSQANYVFDFVSGVPTLTIQNVKTSAGTTVSAGPYNLATTDMRTLLGFNFLTCNYGNTTCGSSASPSNGWTFTGIKALPPGVLWFNGNITLDGVQSLSQLNNTVLSNGNVTLTSSGHVPLYSPNFAGYTNLCTGSFYPTNLCNKTAGTLATWTDSSNVVHSGLPIGNIAIEANGGLASSGWTLYGNVILGGLVTTTGSTTNIKGALSTGGNGTSTTTISQGGIAIDVSSVTADQTITTTPPSTGGGGSATQASTKVRWIRAY
;
A
#
# COMPACT_ATOMS: atom_id res chain seq x y z
N MET A 1 -4.39 -95.85 4.57
CA MET A 1 -4.41 -95.09 5.85
C MET A 1 -3.76 -93.71 5.76
N ALA A 2 -2.67 -93.49 5.00
CA ALA A 2 -2.07 -92.16 4.87
C ALA A 2 -2.97 -91.10 4.18
N ALA A 3 -3.73 -91.49 3.15
CA ALA A 3 -4.59 -90.57 2.41
C ALA A 3 -5.79 -90.03 3.24
N THR A 4 -6.43 -90.89 4.05
CA THR A 4 -7.56 -90.48 4.91
C THR A 4 -7.10 -89.56 6.04
N LEU A 5 -5.90 -89.77 6.58
CA LEU A 5 -5.31 -88.94 7.63
C LEU A 5 -4.88 -87.56 7.10
N MET A 6 -4.36 -87.49 5.86
CA MET A 6 -4.12 -86.22 5.17
C MET A 6 -5.41 -85.45 4.90
N ILE A 7 -6.48 -86.12 4.44
CA ILE A 7 -7.78 -85.47 4.19
C ILE A 7 -8.36 -84.90 5.51
N LEU A 8 -8.21 -85.62 6.63
CA LEU A 8 -8.69 -85.15 7.93
C LEU A 8 -7.90 -83.92 8.42
N PHE A 9 -6.57 -83.94 8.30
CA PHE A 9 -5.73 -82.80 8.67
C PHE A 9 -5.97 -81.58 7.78
N VAL A 10 -6.18 -81.78 6.48
CA VAL A 10 -6.54 -80.70 5.55
C VAL A 10 -7.93 -80.13 5.90
N GLY A 11 -8.89 -80.99 6.24
CA GLY A 11 -10.22 -80.56 6.70
C GLY A 11 -10.18 -79.76 8.01
N MET A 12 -9.34 -80.17 8.97
CA MET A 12 -9.16 -79.47 10.24
C MET A 12 -8.40 -78.15 10.08
N ALA A 13 -7.39 -78.12 9.20
CA ALA A 13 -6.68 -76.89 8.86
C ALA A 13 -7.64 -75.88 8.23
N LEU A 14 -8.47 -76.29 7.26
CA LEU A 14 -9.44 -75.42 6.59
C LEU A 14 -10.49 -74.84 7.56
N THR A 15 -10.96 -75.62 8.54
CA THR A 15 -11.92 -75.11 9.54
C THR A 15 -11.28 -74.12 10.51
N VAL A 16 -10.03 -74.35 10.94
CA VAL A 16 -9.30 -73.39 11.79
C VAL A 16 -9.02 -72.09 11.03
N THR A 17 -8.64 -72.15 9.75
CA THR A 17 -8.44 -70.95 8.92
C THR A 17 -9.75 -70.21 8.70
N ALA A 18 -10.86 -70.92 8.48
CA ALA A 18 -12.19 -70.32 8.32
C ALA A 18 -12.66 -69.64 9.61
N LEU A 19 -12.48 -70.27 10.77
CA LEU A 19 -12.80 -69.66 12.08
C LEU A 19 -11.90 -68.46 12.37
N GLY A 20 -10.61 -68.52 12.03
CA GLY A 20 -9.68 -67.40 12.12
C GLY A 20 -10.10 -66.21 11.25
N MET A 21 -10.54 -66.47 10.02
CA MET A 21 -11.10 -65.45 9.12
C MET A 21 -12.42 -64.88 9.66
N MET A 22 -13.32 -65.70 10.23
CA MET A 22 -14.56 -65.22 10.84
C MET A 22 -14.32 -64.33 12.07
N TYR A 23 -13.37 -64.69 12.93
CA TYR A 23 -12.95 -63.83 14.05
C TYR A 23 -12.29 -62.53 13.57
N GLY A 24 -11.44 -62.62 12.53
CA GLY A 24 -10.86 -61.44 11.88
C GLY A 24 -11.92 -60.50 11.29
N ILE A 25 -12.95 -61.05 10.64
CA ILE A 25 -14.07 -60.26 10.08
C ILE A 25 -14.91 -59.63 11.20
N ARG A 26 -15.22 -60.35 12.27
CA ARG A 26 -15.92 -59.76 13.43
C ARG A 26 -15.10 -58.68 14.11
N GLY A 27 -13.80 -58.88 14.27
CA GLY A 27 -12.88 -57.88 14.80
C GLY A 27 -12.82 -56.64 13.90
N ALA A 28 -12.72 -56.83 12.58
CA ALA A 28 -12.74 -55.74 11.59
C ALA A 28 -14.08 -55.00 11.57
N GLN A 29 -15.21 -55.71 11.69
CA GLN A 29 -16.54 -55.11 11.78
C GLN A 29 -16.71 -54.31 13.07
N GLN A 30 -16.22 -54.80 14.22
CA GLN A 30 -16.25 -54.05 15.48
C GLN A 30 -15.34 -52.81 15.42
N GLN A 31 -14.15 -52.91 14.84
CA GLN A 31 -13.27 -51.77 14.62
C GLN A 31 -13.88 -50.76 13.64
N GLN A 32 -14.56 -51.23 12.59
CA GLN A 32 -15.25 -50.37 11.62
C GLN A 32 -16.46 -49.65 12.25
N VAL A 33 -17.24 -50.33 13.09
CA VAL A 33 -18.36 -49.71 13.83
C VAL A 33 -17.84 -48.70 14.86
N ALA A 34 -16.75 -49.02 15.56
CA ALA A 34 -16.11 -48.08 16.48
C ALA A 34 -15.58 -46.84 15.75
N ALA A 35 -14.85 -47.02 14.64
CA ALA A 35 -14.35 -45.91 13.82
C ALA A 35 -15.48 -45.07 13.21
N HIS A 36 -16.56 -45.71 12.73
CA HIS A 36 -17.72 -45.03 12.17
C HIS A 36 -18.57 -44.32 13.25
N ALA A 37 -18.46 -44.70 14.52
CA ALA A 37 -19.10 -44.02 15.65
C ALA A 37 -18.25 -42.88 16.21
N THR A 38 -16.91 -43.01 16.22
CA THR A 38 -16.01 -41.97 16.76
C THR A 38 -15.84 -40.80 15.81
N SER A 39 -15.70 -41.01 14.49
CA SER A 39 -15.49 -39.91 13.54
C SER A 39 -16.62 -38.86 13.51
N PRO A 40 -17.92 -39.23 13.58
CA PRO A 40 -19.00 -38.25 13.69
C PRO A 40 -19.04 -37.53 15.05
N ALA A 41 -18.68 -38.20 16.15
CA ALA A 41 -18.59 -37.57 17.47
C ALA A 41 -17.41 -36.56 17.52
N GLU A 42 -16.28 -36.92 16.91
CA GLU A 42 -15.12 -36.04 16.70
C GLU A 42 -15.49 -34.81 15.87
N SER A 43 -16.07 -34.99 14.68
CA SER A 43 -16.49 -33.88 13.81
C SER A 43 -17.50 -32.95 14.50
N ARG A 44 -18.42 -33.50 15.30
CA ARG A 44 -19.40 -32.72 16.06
C ARG A 44 -18.79 -31.97 17.24
N VAL A 45 -17.85 -32.56 17.97
CA VAL A 45 -17.18 -31.85 19.07
C VAL A 45 -16.38 -30.67 18.54
N TRP A 46 -15.70 -30.82 17.38
CA TRP A 46 -15.03 -29.72 16.68
C TRP A 46 -15.99 -28.63 16.19
N SER A 47 -17.17 -29.01 15.70
CA SER A 47 -18.22 -28.04 15.38
C SER A 47 -18.66 -27.27 16.65
N GLY A 48 -18.74 -27.95 17.79
CA GLY A 48 -19.03 -27.31 19.07
C GLY A 48 -17.93 -26.35 19.54
N VAL A 49 -16.65 -26.66 19.29
CA VAL A 49 -15.53 -25.75 19.56
C VAL A 49 -15.71 -24.42 18.83
N GLU A 50 -16.13 -24.48 17.56
CA GLU A 50 -16.36 -23.29 16.74
C GLU A 50 -17.62 -22.52 17.16
N TRP A 51 -18.69 -23.20 17.56
CA TRP A 51 -19.89 -22.55 18.06
C TRP A 51 -19.62 -21.77 19.35
N VAL A 52 -18.88 -22.37 20.28
CA VAL A 52 -18.46 -21.69 21.52
C VAL A 52 -17.55 -20.51 21.20
N ARG A 53 -16.63 -20.64 20.22
CA ARG A 53 -15.80 -19.51 19.76
C ARG A 53 -16.63 -18.33 19.25
N LEU A 54 -17.63 -18.61 18.42
CA LEU A 54 -18.51 -17.59 17.84
C LEU A 54 -19.41 -16.95 18.90
N TYR A 55 -19.94 -17.73 19.83
CA TYR A 55 -20.70 -17.22 20.97
C TYR A 55 -19.84 -16.27 21.81
N LEU A 56 -18.64 -16.71 22.22
CA LEU A 56 -17.72 -15.91 23.02
C LEU A 56 -17.30 -14.63 22.28
N GLN A 57 -17.08 -14.71 20.96
CA GLN A 57 -16.83 -13.55 20.11
C GLN A 57 -18.02 -12.57 20.11
N GLN A 58 -19.25 -13.06 19.99
CA GLN A 58 -20.45 -12.21 19.99
C GLN A 58 -20.69 -11.56 21.35
N GLN A 59 -20.38 -12.26 22.45
CA GLN A 59 -20.45 -11.69 23.79
C GLN A 59 -19.37 -10.63 24.02
N LEU A 60 -18.14 -10.87 23.52
CA LEU A 60 -17.03 -9.93 23.59
C LEU A 60 -17.30 -8.62 22.82
N LEU A 61 -18.10 -8.70 21.74
CA LEU A 61 -18.55 -7.54 20.98
C LEU A 61 -19.66 -6.75 21.67
N GLN A 62 -20.45 -7.39 22.54
CA GLN A 62 -21.53 -6.73 23.29
C GLN A 62 -21.03 -6.14 24.62
N ASP A 63 -20.09 -6.82 25.28
CA ASP A 63 -19.51 -6.41 26.55
C ASP A 63 -18.03 -6.82 26.60
N SER A 64 -17.15 -5.81 26.55
CA SER A 64 -15.70 -5.98 26.58
C SER A 64 -15.18 -6.54 27.92
N THR A 65 -15.97 -6.45 28.98
CA THR A 65 -15.66 -7.02 30.31
C THR A 65 -16.14 -8.47 30.44
N LEU A 66 -16.92 -8.96 29.46
CA LEU A 66 -17.53 -10.28 29.44
C LEU A 66 -18.31 -10.60 30.73
N ALA A 67 -18.91 -9.61 31.39
CA ALA A 67 -19.69 -9.81 32.62
C ALA A 67 -20.89 -10.73 32.35
N ASN A 68 -21.44 -10.66 31.13
CA ASN A 68 -22.54 -11.50 30.66
C ASN A 68 -22.15 -12.98 30.47
N VAL A 69 -20.86 -13.30 30.43
CA VAL A 69 -20.36 -14.69 30.34
C VAL A 69 -20.10 -15.22 31.75
N THR A 70 -20.99 -16.09 32.22
CA THR A 70 -20.90 -16.75 33.52
C THR A 70 -20.26 -18.14 33.40
N VAL A 71 -19.58 -18.57 34.47
CA VAL A 71 -19.08 -19.95 34.60
C VAL A 71 -20.29 -20.86 34.84
N GLY A 72 -20.40 -21.94 34.07
CA GLY A 72 -21.56 -22.82 34.10
C GLY A 72 -21.94 -23.37 32.73
N ASN A 73 -23.11 -24.01 32.66
CA ASN A 73 -23.62 -24.62 31.44
C ASN A 73 -23.96 -23.55 30.40
N LEU A 74 -23.44 -23.72 29.19
CA LEU A 74 -23.80 -22.90 28.06
C LEU A 74 -24.97 -23.58 27.32
N PRO A 75 -26.15 -22.95 27.23
CA PRO A 75 -27.28 -23.54 26.52
C PRO A 75 -26.97 -23.60 25.02
N ILE A 76 -26.87 -24.82 24.48
CA ILE A 76 -26.72 -25.07 23.04
C ILE A 76 -27.99 -25.77 22.55
N SER A 77 -28.63 -25.21 21.53
CA SER A 77 -29.87 -25.71 20.93
C SER A 77 -29.66 -26.88 19.94
N ALA A 78 -28.55 -27.62 20.07
CA ALA A 78 -28.18 -28.72 19.19
C ALA A 78 -28.19 -30.07 19.94
N THR A 79 -28.96 -31.03 19.42
CA THR A 79 -29.13 -32.35 20.04
C THR A 79 -27.81 -33.13 20.07
N GLY A 80 -27.42 -33.62 21.25
CA GLY A 80 -26.20 -34.42 21.45
C GLY A 80 -24.91 -33.59 21.52
N LEU A 81 -25.00 -32.28 21.72
CA LEU A 81 -23.85 -31.40 21.96
C LEU A 81 -24.11 -30.59 23.24
N SER A 82 -23.12 -30.56 24.13
CA SER A 82 -23.16 -29.74 25.34
C SER A 82 -21.84 -29.00 25.52
N ALA A 83 -21.90 -27.78 26.06
CA ALA A 83 -20.71 -27.04 26.44
C ALA A 83 -20.88 -26.43 27.83
N GLN A 84 -19.78 -26.35 28.55
CA GLN A 84 -19.71 -25.76 29.87
C GLN A 84 -18.48 -24.87 29.96
N ILE A 85 -18.66 -23.63 30.40
CA ILE A 85 -17.56 -22.73 30.72
C ILE A 85 -17.08 -23.07 32.13
N ILE A 86 -15.82 -23.47 32.26
CA ILE A 86 -15.22 -23.93 33.52
C ILE A 86 -14.55 -22.77 34.27
N SER A 87 -13.89 -21.88 33.55
CA SER A 87 -13.17 -20.76 34.15
C SER A 87 -13.03 -19.60 33.20
N LYS A 88 -12.98 -18.39 33.78
CA LYS A 88 -12.70 -17.12 33.12
C LYS A 88 -11.61 -16.42 33.92
N VAL A 89 -10.44 -16.20 33.32
CA VAL A 89 -9.25 -15.66 34.01
C VAL A 89 -8.67 -14.50 33.20
N ALA A 90 -8.40 -13.37 33.85
CA ALA A 90 -7.75 -12.23 33.20
C ALA A 90 -6.27 -12.55 32.87
N SER A 91 -5.79 -12.09 31.71
CA SER A 91 -4.43 -12.30 31.22
C SER A 91 -3.97 -11.05 30.45
N GLY A 92 -3.47 -10.05 31.18
CA GLY A 92 -3.11 -8.75 30.61
C GLY A 92 -4.35 -7.98 30.14
N SER A 93 -4.34 -7.48 28.91
CA SER A 93 -5.51 -6.86 28.27
C SER A 93 -6.52 -7.85 27.67
N SER A 94 -6.24 -9.17 27.76
CA SER A 94 -7.10 -10.24 27.26
C SER A 94 -7.69 -11.08 28.39
N THR A 95 -8.71 -11.87 28.10
CA THR A 95 -9.33 -12.84 29.00
C THR A 95 -9.18 -14.25 28.45
N LEU A 96 -8.76 -15.20 29.28
CA LEU A 96 -8.75 -16.62 28.96
C LEU A 96 -10.04 -17.26 29.45
N VAL A 97 -10.77 -17.92 28.56
CA VAL A 97 -11.98 -18.68 28.87
C VAL A 97 -11.72 -20.15 28.58
N THR A 98 -11.87 -21.00 29.60
CA THR A 98 -11.76 -22.45 29.46
C THR A 98 -13.16 -23.04 29.39
N ALA A 99 -13.45 -23.82 28.35
CA ALA A 99 -14.70 -24.54 28.22
C ALA A 99 -14.46 -26.03 27.95
N THR A 100 -15.35 -26.87 28.46
CA THR A 100 -15.46 -28.28 28.07
C THR A 100 -16.61 -28.42 27.09
N ILE A 101 -16.35 -29.02 25.93
CA ILE A 101 -17.33 -29.32 24.89
C ILE A 101 -17.44 -30.85 24.80
N THR A 102 -18.66 -31.36 24.95
CA THR A 102 -18.95 -32.79 24.89
C THR A 102 -19.94 -33.05 23.76
N ALA A 103 -19.56 -33.87 22.80
CA ALA A 103 -20.46 -34.39 21.78
C ALA A 103 -20.75 -35.87 22.04
N THR A 104 -22.03 -36.21 22.12
CA THR A 104 -22.54 -37.56 22.32
C THR A 104 -23.33 -37.98 21.09
N ASN A 105 -23.07 -39.19 20.60
CA ASN A 105 -24.01 -39.91 19.76
C ASN A 105 -24.42 -41.23 20.45
N ASN A 106 -25.27 -42.02 19.82
CA ASN A 106 -25.83 -43.24 20.42
C ASN A 106 -24.79 -44.33 20.75
N LEU A 107 -23.53 -44.22 20.27
CA LEU A 107 -22.50 -45.25 20.37
C LEU A 107 -21.12 -44.74 20.85
N ALA A 108 -20.89 -43.43 20.90
CA ALA A 108 -19.62 -42.81 21.27
C ALA A 108 -19.81 -41.40 21.85
N THR A 109 -18.96 -41.05 22.82
CA THR A 109 -18.88 -39.72 23.43
C THR A 109 -17.47 -39.19 23.28
N ASN A 110 -17.31 -37.95 22.82
CA ASN A 110 -16.03 -37.28 22.75
C ASN A 110 -16.08 -35.93 23.49
N THR A 111 -15.10 -35.70 24.35
CA THR A 111 -15.01 -34.53 25.21
C THR A 111 -13.69 -33.81 24.97
N LEU A 112 -13.77 -32.53 24.60
CA LEU A 112 -12.61 -31.65 24.46
C LEU A 112 -12.68 -30.55 25.50
N GLN A 113 -11.55 -30.24 26.13
CA GLN A 113 -11.39 -28.95 26.81
C GLN A 113 -10.57 -28.01 25.96
N VAL A 114 -11.11 -26.81 25.79
CA VAL A 114 -10.59 -25.77 24.93
C VAL A 114 -10.36 -24.52 25.74
N VAL A 115 -9.22 -23.89 25.54
CA VAL A 115 -8.93 -22.57 26.08
C VAL A 115 -8.99 -21.55 24.96
N TYR A 116 -9.90 -20.59 25.11
CA TYR A 116 -10.06 -19.44 24.23
C TYR A 116 -9.33 -18.24 24.82
N LEU A 117 -8.59 -17.53 23.97
CA LEU A 117 -8.03 -16.21 24.27
C LEU A 117 -8.95 -15.16 23.63
N LEU A 118 -9.56 -14.34 24.48
CA LEU A 118 -10.46 -13.25 24.11
C LEU A 118 -9.72 -11.94 24.32
N THR A 119 -9.43 -11.23 23.23
CA THR A 119 -8.84 -9.89 23.29
C THR A 119 -9.94 -8.89 22.97
N PRO A 120 -10.40 -8.06 23.93
CA PRO A 120 -11.40 -7.03 23.68
C PRO A 120 -10.95 -6.05 22.62
N ALA A 121 -11.92 -5.45 21.91
CA ALA A 121 -11.62 -4.31 21.06
C ALA A 121 -11.11 -3.18 21.96
N THR A 122 -9.95 -2.61 21.62
CA THR A 122 -9.59 -1.31 22.15
C THR A 122 -10.48 -0.27 21.46
N ALA A 123 -11.14 0.57 22.26
CA ALA A 123 -11.97 1.65 21.70
C ALA A 123 -11.12 2.49 20.76
N ALA A 124 -11.63 2.73 19.56
CA ALA A 124 -11.04 3.66 18.61
C ALA A 124 -10.98 5.05 19.27
N SER A 125 -9.80 5.46 19.73
CA SER A 125 -9.45 6.87 19.75
C SER A 125 -9.26 7.28 18.29
N ALA A 126 -10.28 7.94 17.73
CA ALA A 126 -10.39 8.35 16.33
C ALA A 126 -10.46 7.19 15.32
N PRO A 127 -11.18 7.35 14.19
CA PRO A 127 -10.97 6.49 13.02
C PRO A 127 -9.47 6.45 12.73
N ALA A 128 -8.91 5.31 12.35
CA ALA A 128 -7.55 5.28 11.81
C ALA A 128 -7.52 6.17 10.55
N SER A 129 -7.08 7.40 10.72
CA SER A 129 -6.94 8.40 9.66
C SER A 129 -5.49 8.39 9.20
N GLY A 130 -5.29 8.15 7.91
CA GLY A 130 -4.02 8.44 7.25
C GLY A 130 -4.20 9.63 6.31
N ASN A 131 -3.16 10.45 6.17
CA ASN A 131 -3.08 11.34 5.02
C ASN A 131 -2.61 10.51 3.82
N LEU A 132 -3.07 10.85 2.61
CA LEU A 132 -2.46 10.40 1.37
C LEU A 132 -1.25 11.29 1.01
N PRO A 133 -0.01 10.80 1.14
CA PRO A 133 1.10 11.33 0.35
C PRO A 133 1.74 10.22 -0.50
N PRO A 134 2.04 10.45 -1.80
CA PRO A 134 1.77 11.59 -2.67
C PRO A 134 0.47 11.43 -3.50
N ALA A 135 0.19 12.35 -4.42
CA ALA A 135 -1.02 12.35 -5.28
C ALA A 135 -1.25 11.03 -6.04
N LEU A 136 -0.18 10.28 -6.32
CA LEU A 136 -0.19 8.99 -7.01
C LEU A 136 0.73 7.98 -6.33
N GLN A 137 0.18 6.84 -5.93
CA GLN A 137 0.93 5.72 -5.36
C GLN A 137 0.68 4.44 -6.15
N PHE A 138 1.76 3.78 -6.58
CA PHE A 138 1.70 2.50 -7.30
C PHE A 138 2.48 1.41 -6.58
N ASN A 139 1.79 0.34 -6.18
CA ASN A 139 2.41 -0.86 -5.63
C ASN A 139 2.91 -1.81 -6.73
N GLY A 140 3.83 -1.35 -7.58
CA GLY A 140 4.34 -2.11 -8.71
C GLY A 140 5.01 -1.20 -9.73
N ASP A 141 5.28 -1.71 -10.93
CA ASP A 141 5.77 -0.90 -12.04
C ASP A 141 4.66 0.00 -12.58
N PHE A 142 5.03 1.20 -13.04
CA PHE A 142 4.13 2.11 -13.72
C PHE A 142 4.66 2.39 -15.13
N ASN A 143 3.93 1.92 -16.13
CA ASN A 143 4.27 2.09 -17.54
C ASN A 143 3.30 3.07 -18.20
N TYR A 144 3.83 4.19 -18.67
CA TYR A 144 3.10 5.19 -19.42
C TYR A 144 3.55 5.18 -20.89
N SER A 145 2.64 4.75 -21.77
CA SER A 145 2.95 4.49 -23.19
C SER A 145 2.05 5.24 -24.19
N GLY A 146 1.16 6.13 -23.73
CA GLY A 146 0.37 7.00 -24.59
C GLY A 146 -0.81 7.67 -23.87
N GLY A 147 -1.53 8.57 -24.57
CA GLY A 147 -2.61 9.39 -24.01
C GLY A 147 -2.13 10.73 -23.43
N SER A 148 -2.94 11.34 -22.58
CA SER A 148 -2.56 12.48 -21.72
C SER A 148 -2.31 12.01 -20.29
N LEU A 149 -1.15 12.34 -19.72
CA LEU A 149 -0.87 12.23 -18.29
C LEU A 149 -0.56 13.62 -17.75
N SER A 150 -1.56 14.22 -17.10
CA SER A 150 -1.37 15.48 -16.39
C SER A 150 -1.48 15.24 -14.91
N ILE A 151 -0.41 15.54 -14.19
CA ILE A 151 -0.45 15.64 -12.74
C ILE A 151 -0.32 17.12 -12.41
N THR A 152 -1.41 17.71 -11.94
CA THR A 152 -1.44 19.11 -11.51
C THR A 152 -1.48 19.13 -9.99
N ASN A 153 -0.42 19.67 -9.38
CA ASN A 153 -0.37 19.91 -7.94
C ASN A 153 -0.06 21.39 -7.70
N GLY A 154 -0.39 21.88 -6.51
CA GLY A 154 0.00 23.20 -6.03
C GLY A 154 1.52 23.34 -5.87
N THR A 155 1.95 24.22 -4.97
CA THR A 155 3.34 24.70 -4.85
C THR A 155 4.42 23.64 -4.51
N THR A 156 4.05 22.38 -4.29
CA THR A 156 4.98 21.27 -4.01
C THR A 156 4.81 20.16 -5.04
N LEU A 157 5.77 20.03 -5.96
CA LEU A 157 5.66 19.21 -7.18
C LEU A 157 5.96 17.70 -7.01
N ALA A 158 6.23 17.17 -5.81
CA ALA A 158 6.60 15.75 -5.63
C ALA A 158 5.35 14.84 -5.49
N ASN A 159 4.87 14.28 -6.60
CA ASN A 159 3.48 13.81 -6.74
C ASN A 159 3.31 12.34 -7.09
N ILE A 160 4.37 11.63 -7.51
CA ILE A 160 4.30 10.21 -7.82
C ILE A 160 5.24 9.40 -6.95
N ALA A 161 4.75 8.28 -6.42
CA ALA A 161 5.56 7.29 -5.74
C ALA A 161 5.30 5.90 -6.33
N VAL A 162 6.35 5.30 -6.89
CA VAL A 162 6.28 3.98 -7.55
C VAL A 162 7.15 2.98 -6.81
N MET A 163 6.58 1.88 -6.34
CA MET A 163 7.38 0.84 -5.68
C MET A 163 8.26 0.08 -6.69
N GLY A 164 7.79 -0.10 -7.92
CA GLY A 164 8.57 -0.66 -9.01
C GLY A 164 9.32 0.39 -9.83
N VAL A 165 9.43 0.15 -11.12
CA VAL A 165 10.02 1.04 -12.12
C VAL A 165 8.97 2.00 -12.69
N LEU A 166 9.31 3.29 -12.74
CA LEU A 166 8.56 4.32 -13.47
C LEU A 166 9.08 4.38 -14.92
N THR A 167 8.27 4.01 -15.90
CA THR A 167 8.62 4.08 -17.33
C THR A 167 7.71 5.06 -18.06
N ILE A 168 8.31 6.04 -18.76
CA ILE A 168 7.62 7.00 -19.62
C ILE A 168 8.21 6.87 -21.02
N SER A 169 7.44 6.29 -21.95
CA SER A 169 7.91 5.99 -23.31
C SER A 169 7.27 6.86 -24.40
N ASN A 170 6.03 7.30 -24.22
CA ASN A 170 5.34 8.19 -25.16
C ASN A 170 4.35 9.11 -24.43
N GLY A 171 4.43 10.41 -24.67
CA GLY A 171 3.39 11.37 -24.30
C GLY A 171 3.85 12.79 -24.50
N SER A 172 3.15 13.57 -25.33
CA SER A 172 3.54 14.93 -25.68
C SER A 172 3.75 15.85 -24.47
N GLN A 173 3.10 15.57 -23.32
CA GLN A 173 3.27 16.25 -22.04
C GLN A 173 2.97 15.28 -20.89
N ALA A 174 3.99 14.62 -20.32
CA ALA A 174 3.85 13.89 -19.05
C ALA A 174 4.45 14.76 -17.94
N THR A 175 3.64 15.25 -17.01
CA THR A 175 4.14 16.15 -15.95
C THR A 175 4.46 15.37 -14.67
N VAL A 176 5.69 14.87 -14.52
CA VAL A 176 6.08 14.04 -13.36
C VAL A 176 7.17 14.67 -12.50
N SER A 177 6.99 14.57 -11.19
CA SER A 177 8.03 14.71 -10.17
C SER A 177 7.65 13.84 -8.98
N GLY A 178 8.64 13.25 -8.30
CA GLY A 178 8.40 12.24 -7.27
C GLY A 178 9.54 11.24 -7.14
N CYS A 179 9.23 10.02 -6.74
CA CYS A 179 10.22 8.97 -6.54
C CYS A 179 9.78 7.56 -6.99
N ALA A 180 10.76 6.71 -7.27
CA ALA A 180 10.54 5.30 -7.58
C ALA A 180 11.59 4.40 -6.92
N LYS A 181 11.21 3.27 -6.30
CA LYS A 181 12.23 2.37 -5.72
C LYS A 181 12.96 1.55 -6.78
N GLY A 182 12.26 1.02 -7.79
CA GLY A 182 12.83 0.12 -8.80
C GLY A 182 13.69 0.81 -9.87
N GLY A 183 13.40 2.08 -10.17
CA GLY A 183 14.10 2.84 -11.22
C GLY A 183 13.20 3.85 -11.91
N ILE A 184 13.78 4.72 -12.74
CA ILE A 184 13.06 5.67 -13.57
C ILE A 184 13.64 5.60 -14.99
N ASN A 185 12.80 5.36 -15.99
CA ASN A 185 13.17 5.26 -17.40
C ASN A 185 12.35 6.26 -18.23
N LEU A 186 13.03 7.26 -18.79
CA LEU A 186 12.44 8.30 -19.63
C LEU A 186 12.95 8.16 -21.07
N SER A 187 12.17 7.50 -21.92
CA SER A 187 12.47 7.30 -23.34
C SER A 187 11.57 8.10 -24.28
N GLY A 188 10.70 8.94 -23.73
CA GLY A 188 9.88 9.90 -24.47
C GLY A 188 9.18 10.90 -23.56
N GLY A 189 8.53 11.89 -24.17
CA GLY A 189 7.66 12.85 -23.52
C GLY A 189 8.32 14.03 -22.78
N GLY A 190 7.49 14.77 -22.05
CA GLY A 190 7.83 16.00 -21.32
C GLY A 190 8.34 15.78 -19.90
N ILE A 191 9.08 16.73 -19.32
CA ILE A 191 9.33 16.84 -17.88
C ILE A 191 8.97 18.28 -17.46
N VAL A 192 8.29 18.46 -16.32
CA VAL A 192 7.96 19.81 -15.80
C VAL A 192 9.24 20.57 -15.45
N ALA A 193 9.22 21.88 -15.68
CA ALA A 193 10.28 22.74 -15.20
C ALA A 193 10.45 22.62 -13.68
N ASN A 194 11.69 22.51 -13.20
CA ASN A 194 12.03 22.34 -11.78
C ASN A 194 11.51 21.04 -11.14
N ALA A 195 11.23 20.01 -11.95
CA ALA A 195 10.90 18.69 -11.44
C ALA A 195 12.04 18.11 -10.58
N THR A 196 11.67 17.33 -9.56
CA THR A 196 12.59 16.50 -8.79
C THR A 196 12.24 15.03 -9.00
N LEU A 197 13.19 14.22 -9.45
CA LEU A 197 13.02 12.79 -9.71
C LEU A 197 14.08 11.98 -8.95
N ASN A 198 13.60 11.17 -8.01
CA ASN A 198 14.45 10.42 -7.10
C ASN A 198 14.24 8.90 -7.24
N THR A 199 15.31 8.12 -7.22
CA THR A 199 15.17 6.66 -7.25
C THR A 199 16.23 5.90 -6.46
N GLU A 200 15.83 4.78 -5.87
CA GLU A 200 16.76 3.83 -5.25
C GLU A 200 17.45 2.93 -6.31
N GLY A 201 16.93 2.93 -7.54
CA GLY A 201 17.46 2.21 -8.69
C GLY A 201 18.22 3.12 -9.66
N THR A 202 18.15 2.75 -10.94
CA THR A 202 18.78 3.52 -12.01
C THR A 202 17.81 4.58 -12.56
N PHE A 203 18.30 5.80 -12.74
CA PHE A 203 17.65 6.82 -13.56
C PHE A 203 18.22 6.76 -14.97
N SER A 204 17.38 6.54 -15.98
CA SER A 204 17.77 6.50 -17.39
C SER A 204 16.96 7.49 -18.22
N MET A 205 17.62 8.22 -19.12
CA MET A 205 16.96 9.20 -20.00
C MET A 205 17.67 9.27 -21.36
N SER A 206 16.96 9.00 -22.47
CA SER A 206 17.58 8.87 -23.80
C SER A 206 16.94 9.64 -24.95
N SER A 207 15.63 9.95 -24.87
CA SER A 207 14.87 10.61 -25.95
C SER A 207 13.68 11.46 -25.45
N SER A 208 13.85 12.16 -24.33
CA SER A 208 12.82 13.05 -23.76
C SER A 208 13.00 14.50 -24.22
N SER A 209 11.98 15.35 -24.02
CA SER A 209 12.12 16.81 -24.18
C SER A 209 13.23 17.33 -23.27
N GLN A 210 14.01 18.32 -23.73
CA GLN A 210 15.07 18.89 -22.90
C GLN A 210 14.50 19.46 -21.59
N PRO A 211 14.99 19.02 -20.42
CA PRO A 211 14.50 19.50 -19.14
C PRO A 211 14.91 20.96 -18.88
N SER A 212 14.14 21.64 -18.03
CA SER A 212 14.48 22.97 -17.50
C SER A 212 14.49 22.91 -15.97
N GLY A 213 15.67 22.98 -15.36
CA GLY A 213 15.83 22.96 -13.90
C GLY A 213 15.61 21.59 -13.23
N LEU A 214 15.81 20.47 -13.92
CA LEU A 214 15.59 19.14 -13.35
C LEU A 214 16.58 18.81 -12.21
N THR A 215 16.08 18.26 -11.12
CA THR A 215 16.87 17.66 -10.03
C THR A 215 16.74 16.14 -10.08
N VAL A 216 17.87 15.43 -10.12
CA VAL A 216 17.94 13.97 -10.14
C VAL A 216 18.74 13.44 -8.95
N GLY A 217 18.18 12.47 -8.24
CA GLY A 217 18.89 11.64 -7.27
C GLY A 217 18.68 10.16 -7.58
N ALA A 218 19.73 9.38 -7.68
CA ALA A 218 19.61 7.96 -8.01
C ALA A 218 20.68 7.08 -7.34
N LYS A 219 20.54 5.76 -7.42
CA LYS A 219 21.71 4.88 -7.24
C LYS A 219 22.69 5.03 -8.40
N THR A 220 22.19 5.06 -9.63
CA THR A 220 22.99 5.26 -10.86
C THR A 220 22.23 6.17 -11.82
N VAL A 221 22.92 7.04 -12.55
CA VAL A 221 22.33 7.95 -13.53
C VAL A 221 22.91 7.67 -14.92
N ASN A 222 22.03 7.51 -15.92
CA ASN A 222 22.36 7.33 -17.33
C ASN A 222 21.53 8.28 -18.20
N ILE A 223 22.12 9.38 -18.65
CA ILE A 223 21.47 10.37 -19.50
C ILE A 223 22.23 10.45 -20.82
N THR A 224 21.66 9.89 -21.88
CA THR A 224 22.29 9.79 -23.20
C THR A 224 21.78 10.83 -24.19
N GLN A 225 20.86 11.71 -23.79
CA GLN A 225 20.39 12.84 -24.61
C GLN A 225 21.26 14.09 -24.41
N SER A 226 21.29 14.96 -25.43
CA SER A 226 22.05 16.21 -25.40
C SER A 226 21.21 17.40 -24.92
N GLY A 227 21.80 18.23 -24.07
CA GLY A 227 21.24 19.51 -23.63
C GLY A 227 20.30 19.41 -22.42
N GLY A 228 19.55 20.49 -22.21
CA GLY A 228 18.74 20.71 -21.00
C GLY A 228 19.49 21.42 -19.88
N SER A 229 18.71 21.90 -18.91
CA SER A 229 19.17 22.54 -17.69
C SER A 229 18.80 21.68 -16.48
N TYR A 230 19.76 21.48 -15.59
CA TYR A 230 19.64 20.64 -14.40
C TYR A 230 20.11 21.42 -13.18
N VAL A 231 19.35 21.39 -12.09
CA VAL A 231 19.77 21.97 -10.81
C VAL A 231 20.83 21.08 -10.18
N ALA A 232 20.55 19.78 -10.10
CA ALA A 232 21.51 18.80 -9.60
C ALA A 232 21.33 17.41 -10.22
N ILE A 233 22.44 16.71 -10.39
CA ILE A 233 22.52 15.28 -10.73
C ILE A 233 23.35 14.61 -9.65
N THR A 234 22.71 13.77 -8.84
CA THR A 234 23.35 13.11 -7.70
C THR A 234 23.20 11.59 -7.78
N ALA A 235 24.27 10.86 -7.52
CA ALA A 235 24.27 9.41 -7.56
C ALA A 235 25.10 8.77 -6.44
N GLY A 236 24.57 7.71 -5.87
CA GLY A 236 25.32 6.78 -5.02
C GLY A 236 25.44 7.16 -3.55
N ALA A 237 25.73 6.14 -2.76
CA ALA A 237 25.94 6.19 -1.32
C ALA A 237 27.09 5.27 -0.92
N PHE A 238 27.55 5.39 0.32
CA PHE A 238 28.30 4.33 0.95
C PHE A 238 27.34 3.28 1.52
N LYS A 239 27.68 2.01 1.31
CA LYS A 239 27.21 0.92 2.15
C LYS A 239 28.13 0.87 3.36
N ALA A 240 27.57 1.10 4.54
CA ALA A 240 28.28 1.12 5.80
C ALA A 240 27.82 -0.02 6.70
N ASN A 241 28.70 -0.50 7.57
CA ASN A 241 28.28 -1.26 8.74
C ASN A 241 27.81 -0.27 9.81
N VAL A 242 26.71 -0.58 10.48
CA VAL A 242 26.20 0.21 11.60
C VAL A 242 26.68 -0.43 12.89
N LEU A 243 27.38 0.33 13.71
CA LEU A 243 27.94 -0.15 14.97
C LEU A 243 27.24 0.51 16.16
N SER A 244 27.05 -0.27 17.22
CA SER A 244 26.68 0.23 18.55
C SER A 244 27.46 -0.55 19.60
N GLY A 245 28.04 0.15 20.58
CA GLY A 245 28.91 -0.47 21.58
C GLY A 245 30.11 -1.25 20.99
N GLY A 246 30.58 -0.86 19.80
CA GLY A 246 31.68 -1.53 19.07
C GLY A 246 31.28 -2.79 18.30
N SER A 247 30.01 -3.22 18.36
CA SER A 247 29.50 -4.37 17.62
C SER A 247 28.66 -3.95 16.43
N THR A 248 28.76 -4.68 15.31
CA THR A 248 27.91 -4.47 14.14
C THR A 248 26.48 -4.91 14.44
N ILE A 249 25.53 -3.97 14.34
CA ILE A 249 24.10 -4.20 14.58
C ILE A 249 23.26 -4.14 13.29
N GLY A 250 23.90 -3.84 12.16
CA GLY A 250 23.21 -3.70 10.88
C GLY A 250 24.06 -3.10 9.78
N THR A 251 23.39 -2.64 8.73
CA THR A 251 23.98 -1.93 7.60
C THR A 251 23.26 -0.63 7.34
N ALA A 252 23.93 0.33 6.70
CA ALA A 252 23.33 1.59 6.28
C ALA A 252 23.69 1.94 4.84
N LEU A 253 22.76 2.59 4.15
CA LEU A 253 23.03 3.35 2.93
C LEU A 253 23.07 4.83 3.31
N VAL A 254 24.22 5.48 3.12
CA VAL A 254 24.46 6.83 3.66
C VAL A 254 25.34 7.67 2.73
N GLY A 255 25.00 8.95 2.59
CA GLY A 255 25.89 9.96 2.00
C GLY A 255 26.88 10.49 3.04
N GLY A 256 28.01 11.02 2.60
CA GLY A 256 29.04 11.53 3.50
C GLY A 256 30.45 11.36 2.94
N THR A 257 31.45 11.40 3.81
CA THR A 257 32.87 11.29 3.46
C THR A 257 33.50 10.12 4.21
N LYS A 258 34.32 9.33 3.51
CA LYS A 258 35.13 8.27 4.09
C LYS A 258 36.40 8.86 4.70
N ASN A 259 36.63 8.61 5.99
CA ASN A 259 37.84 9.01 6.69
C ASN A 259 38.97 7.98 6.50
N THR A 260 40.20 8.34 6.85
CA THR A 260 41.40 7.49 6.72
C THR A 260 41.34 6.21 7.56
N ASP A 261 40.62 6.24 8.69
CA ASP A 261 40.37 5.11 9.59
C ASP A 261 39.21 4.20 9.14
N ASN A 262 38.67 4.42 7.93
CA ASN A 262 37.46 3.80 7.38
C ASN A 262 36.16 4.15 8.11
N SER A 263 36.14 5.06 9.07
CA SER A 263 34.88 5.61 9.57
C SER A 263 34.21 6.49 8.50
N ILE A 264 32.89 6.64 8.57
CA ILE A 264 32.13 7.53 7.71
C ILE A 264 31.62 8.72 8.51
N THR A 265 32.03 9.93 8.10
CA THR A 265 31.36 11.17 8.49
C THR A 265 30.13 11.31 7.59
N ALA A 266 28.94 11.32 8.18
CA ALA A 266 27.71 11.35 7.40
C ALA A 266 27.50 12.76 6.84
N ALA A 267 26.81 12.88 5.70
CA ALA A 267 26.42 14.18 5.18
C ALA A 267 25.53 14.92 6.19
N SER A 268 25.60 16.25 6.22
CA SER A 268 24.77 17.08 7.11
C SER A 268 23.29 17.18 6.70
N THR A 269 22.94 16.63 5.54
CA THR A 269 21.61 16.64 4.95
C THR A 269 21.37 15.33 4.21
N GLY A 270 20.09 14.99 3.98
CA GLY A 270 19.69 13.77 3.30
C GLY A 270 19.15 12.71 4.26
N THR A 271 18.92 11.50 3.73
CA THR A 271 18.35 10.39 4.48
C THR A 271 19.30 9.21 4.42
N ALA A 272 19.64 8.64 5.57
CA ALA A 272 20.28 7.34 5.62
C ALA A 272 19.23 6.24 5.82
N LEU A 273 19.36 5.14 5.09
CA LEU A 273 18.53 3.94 5.26
C LEU A 273 19.31 2.92 6.10
N ILE A 274 18.80 2.57 7.27
CA ILE A 274 19.43 1.65 8.21
C ILE A 274 18.63 0.36 8.25
N THR A 275 19.30 -0.77 8.04
CA THR A 275 18.71 -2.11 8.19
C THR A 275 19.46 -2.85 9.29
N LEU A 276 18.78 -3.13 10.39
CA LEU A 276 19.31 -3.91 11.51
C LEU A 276 19.43 -5.39 11.14
N THR A 277 20.23 -6.14 11.91
CA THR A 277 20.47 -7.57 11.68
C THR A 277 19.21 -8.44 11.78
N ASP A 278 18.20 -7.99 12.51
CA ASP A 278 16.89 -8.66 12.62
C ASP A 278 15.93 -8.34 11.45
N GLY A 279 16.38 -7.55 10.48
CA GLY A 279 15.59 -7.11 9.32
C GLY A 279 14.77 -5.85 9.56
N THR A 280 14.85 -5.24 10.74
CA THR A 280 14.17 -3.97 11.04
C THR A 280 14.79 -2.82 10.25
N VAL A 281 13.95 -1.99 9.63
CA VAL A 281 14.37 -0.89 8.77
C VAL A 281 14.00 0.46 9.37
N TYR A 282 14.97 1.36 9.45
CA TYR A 282 14.83 2.73 9.86
C TYR A 282 15.26 3.68 8.75
N THR A 283 14.62 4.84 8.66
CA THR A 283 15.20 6.01 8.01
C THR A 283 15.77 6.93 9.06
N LEU A 284 16.87 7.59 8.74
CA LEU A 284 17.52 8.57 9.59
C LEU A 284 17.67 9.87 8.81
N ASN A 285 16.92 10.90 9.20
CA ASN A 285 17.05 12.24 8.62
C ASN A 285 18.31 12.92 9.15
N LEU A 286 19.30 13.07 8.27
CA LEU A 286 20.63 13.57 8.62
C LEU A 286 20.63 15.06 8.99
N SER A 287 19.59 15.83 8.64
CA SER A 287 19.50 17.23 9.08
C SER A 287 19.01 17.39 10.53
N LYS A 288 18.55 16.29 11.15
CA LYS A 288 18.03 16.27 12.53
C LYS A 288 18.96 15.55 13.51
N VAL A 289 20.05 14.95 13.03
CA VAL A 289 21.00 14.23 13.88
C VAL A 289 22.17 15.14 14.28
N THR A 290 22.79 14.82 15.40
CA THR A 290 24.09 15.39 15.78
C THR A 290 25.19 14.37 15.51
N GLN A 291 26.31 14.82 14.95
CA GLN A 291 27.49 13.98 14.70
C GLN A 291 28.72 14.60 15.36
N SER A 292 29.45 13.79 16.15
CA SER A 292 30.71 14.19 16.79
C SER A 292 31.62 12.97 16.95
N GLY A 293 32.90 13.11 16.57
CA GLY A 293 33.88 12.03 16.69
C GLY A 293 33.50 10.72 16.00
N GLY A 294 32.78 10.77 14.87
CA GLY A 294 32.31 9.57 14.15
C GLY A 294 31.08 8.90 14.75
N VAL A 295 30.52 9.43 15.84
CA VAL A 295 29.28 8.96 16.48
C VAL A 295 28.11 9.84 16.06
N ILE A 296 26.99 9.21 15.72
CA ILE A 296 25.72 9.84 15.30
C ILE A 296 24.66 9.59 16.38
N THR A 297 24.03 10.66 16.85
CA THR A 297 22.88 10.57 17.76
C THR A 297 21.59 10.47 16.96
N THR A 298 20.82 9.39 17.14
CA THR A 298 19.71 9.02 16.25
C THR A 298 18.33 9.48 16.74
N THR A 299 18.21 9.86 18.01
CA THR A 299 16.92 10.07 18.71
C THR A 299 15.97 11.07 18.07
N ALA A 300 16.48 12.14 17.44
CA ALA A 300 15.64 13.17 16.80
C ALA A 300 15.38 12.95 15.30
N GLY A 301 16.15 12.06 14.66
CA GLY A 301 16.13 11.86 13.21
C GLY A 301 15.57 10.52 12.74
N ALA A 302 15.38 9.56 13.64
CA ALA A 302 15.03 8.18 13.30
C ALA A 302 13.52 7.97 13.14
N THR A 303 13.12 7.30 12.05
CA THR A 303 11.74 6.87 11.81
C THR A 303 11.74 5.38 11.46
N LEU A 304 11.01 4.58 12.24
CA LEU A 304 10.80 3.15 11.96
C LEU A 304 9.93 2.99 10.71
N ILE A 305 10.40 2.18 9.76
CA ILE A 305 9.68 1.84 8.53
C ILE A 305 9.02 0.47 8.63
N SER A 306 9.76 -0.52 9.12
CA SER A 306 9.28 -1.91 9.27
C SER A 306 10.11 -2.67 10.29
N GLY A 307 9.54 -3.74 10.85
CA GLY A 307 10.18 -4.58 11.87
C GLY A 307 9.83 -4.15 13.30
N THR A 308 10.51 -4.75 14.27
CA THR A 308 10.23 -4.56 15.72
C THR A 308 11.47 -4.25 16.54
N GLY A 309 12.66 -4.32 15.93
CA GLY A 309 13.92 -3.97 16.56
C GLY A 309 14.00 -2.49 16.93
N THR A 310 14.79 -2.17 17.95
CA THR A 310 14.99 -0.79 18.41
C THR A 310 16.32 -0.25 17.90
N LEU A 311 16.30 0.91 17.24
CA LEU A 311 17.53 1.61 16.87
C LEU A 311 18.15 2.25 18.12
N PRO A 312 19.43 1.97 18.46
CA PRO A 312 20.09 2.60 19.59
C PRO A 312 20.20 4.11 19.43
N ALA A 313 20.20 4.85 20.55
CA ALA A 313 20.29 6.31 20.59
C ALA A 313 21.59 6.87 20.00
N SER A 314 22.65 6.06 19.94
CA SER A 314 23.93 6.41 19.35
C SER A 314 24.46 5.26 18.51
N ILE A 315 24.95 5.59 17.31
CA ILE A 315 25.55 4.64 16.38
C ILE A 315 26.84 5.23 15.79
N SER A 316 27.71 4.39 15.25
CA SER A 316 28.80 4.82 14.36
C SER A 316 28.77 4.04 13.06
N LEU A 317 29.40 4.58 12.02
CA LEU A 317 29.38 4.02 10.67
C LEU A 317 30.80 3.70 10.21
N THR A 318 31.02 2.47 9.74
CA THR A 318 32.28 2.08 9.10
C THR A 318 32.04 1.71 7.65
N TYR A 319 32.94 2.16 6.78
CA TYR A 319 32.91 1.89 5.35
C TYR A 319 32.98 0.39 5.07
N ASN A 320 32.09 -0.08 4.19
CA ASN A 320 32.11 -1.45 3.67
C ASN A 320 32.34 -1.43 2.16
N SER A 321 31.46 -0.76 1.41
CA SER A 321 31.57 -0.65 -0.04
C SER A 321 30.91 0.63 -0.55
N VAL A 322 31.13 0.96 -1.83
CA VAL A 322 30.29 1.92 -2.54
C VAL A 322 29.00 1.23 -2.98
N TYR A 323 27.89 1.96 -2.96
CA TYR A 323 26.58 1.54 -3.45
C TYR A 323 26.12 2.49 -4.57
N GLY A 324 26.29 2.06 -5.83
CA GLY A 324 25.96 2.88 -7.00
C GLY A 324 27.03 3.93 -7.30
N GLY A 325 26.60 5.15 -7.66
CA GLY A 325 27.47 6.31 -7.84
C GLY A 325 27.91 6.57 -9.28
N GLY A 326 27.64 5.67 -10.22
CA GLY A 326 27.92 5.89 -11.63
C GLY A 326 27.02 6.99 -12.21
N VAL A 327 27.62 7.99 -12.86
CA VAL A 327 26.91 9.01 -13.65
C VAL A 327 27.46 8.98 -15.07
N ASN A 328 26.64 8.54 -16.01
CA ASN A 328 26.89 8.67 -17.44
C ASN A 328 26.01 9.80 -17.97
N PHE A 329 26.61 10.91 -18.39
CA PHE A 329 25.91 12.09 -18.88
C PHE A 329 26.47 12.52 -20.23
N LEU A 330 25.62 12.83 -21.21
CA LEU A 330 26.12 13.30 -22.50
C LEU A 330 26.63 14.74 -22.39
N THR A 331 25.74 15.74 -22.33
CA THR A 331 26.11 17.16 -22.15
C THR A 331 24.88 18.00 -21.79
N GLY A 332 25.09 19.18 -21.19
CA GLY A 332 24.05 20.13 -20.79
C GLY A 332 24.58 21.15 -19.77
N THR A 333 23.67 21.94 -19.18
CA THR A 333 23.99 22.89 -18.11
C THR A 333 23.54 22.30 -16.77
N VAL A 334 24.47 22.08 -15.85
CA VAL A 334 24.17 21.48 -14.53
C VAL A 334 24.74 22.35 -13.41
N GLY A 335 23.92 22.66 -12.41
CA GLY A 335 24.38 23.31 -11.19
C GLY A 335 25.38 22.44 -10.43
N THR A 336 24.92 21.28 -9.93
CA THR A 336 25.80 20.32 -9.23
C THR A 336 25.75 18.94 -9.85
N VAL A 337 26.91 18.36 -10.17
CA VAL A 337 27.04 16.92 -10.44
C VAL A 337 27.83 16.28 -9.30
N TRP A 338 27.27 15.26 -8.66
CA TRP A 338 27.91 14.56 -7.55
C TRP A 338 27.72 13.04 -7.64
N GLY A 339 28.79 12.27 -7.75
CA GLY A 339 28.73 10.81 -7.75
C GLY A 339 30.06 10.14 -7.40
N ASP A 340 30.14 8.83 -7.65
CA ASP A 340 31.36 8.05 -7.49
C ASP A 340 32.25 8.19 -8.72
N THR A 341 31.85 7.57 -9.82
CA THR A 341 32.51 7.62 -11.12
C THR A 341 31.68 8.43 -12.10
N LEU A 342 32.28 9.43 -12.75
CA LEU A 342 31.57 10.32 -13.67
C LEU A 342 32.12 10.17 -15.10
N THR A 343 31.23 9.96 -16.07
CA THR A 343 31.58 9.86 -17.50
C THR A 343 30.77 10.86 -18.29
N PHE A 344 31.46 11.76 -18.98
CA PHE A 344 30.87 12.79 -19.83
C PHE A 344 31.21 12.56 -21.30
N GLY A 345 30.21 12.16 -22.09
CA GLY A 345 30.39 11.74 -23.48
C GLY A 345 30.24 12.83 -24.54
N GLY A 346 29.71 13.99 -24.19
CA GLY A 346 29.41 15.09 -25.11
C GLY A 346 30.38 16.27 -25.01
N TYR A 347 30.17 17.25 -25.88
CA TYR A 347 30.97 18.47 -25.96
C TYR A 347 30.22 19.65 -25.32
N SER A 348 30.97 20.68 -24.89
CA SER A 348 30.44 21.99 -24.49
C SER A 348 29.49 21.97 -23.28
N GLY A 349 29.65 21.01 -22.37
CA GLY A 349 28.89 20.99 -21.12
C GLY A 349 29.27 22.15 -20.20
N THR A 350 28.34 22.59 -19.35
CA THR A 350 28.61 23.61 -18.32
C THR A 350 28.22 23.07 -16.95
N TYR A 351 29.18 23.00 -16.03
CA TYR A 351 29.00 22.41 -14.70
C TYR A 351 29.44 23.40 -13.63
N THR A 352 28.53 23.95 -12.81
CA THR A 352 28.93 24.93 -11.79
C THR A 352 29.78 24.28 -10.70
N THR A 353 29.36 23.11 -10.20
CA THR A 353 30.10 22.31 -9.21
C THR A 353 30.15 20.86 -9.66
N LEU A 354 31.35 20.30 -9.72
CA LEU A 354 31.62 18.91 -10.07
C LEU A 354 32.29 18.20 -8.89
N LYS A 355 31.67 17.13 -8.38
CA LYS A 355 32.15 16.34 -7.24
C LYS A 355 32.20 14.87 -7.60
N ALA A 356 33.38 14.27 -7.56
CA ALA A 356 33.56 12.84 -7.81
C ALA A 356 34.29 12.17 -6.65
N ASN A 357 33.73 11.11 -6.07
CA ASN A 357 34.43 10.33 -5.05
C ASN A 357 35.58 9.50 -5.65
N SER A 358 35.50 9.15 -6.94
CA SER A 358 36.47 8.34 -7.67
C SER A 358 36.88 9.05 -8.98
N ASP A 359 37.10 8.28 -10.05
CA ASP A 359 37.59 8.76 -11.34
C ASP A 359 36.53 9.53 -12.15
N VAL A 360 37.00 10.48 -12.96
CA VAL A 360 36.19 11.26 -13.90
C VAL A 360 36.75 11.12 -15.31
N SER A 361 35.90 10.81 -16.30
CA SER A 361 36.23 10.89 -17.73
C SER A 361 35.42 12.01 -18.37
N ILE A 362 36.10 12.97 -18.99
CA ILE A 362 35.46 14.16 -19.57
C ILE A 362 36.14 14.57 -20.89
N LEU A 363 35.33 15.01 -21.85
CA LEU A 363 35.80 15.59 -23.11
C LEU A 363 36.03 17.11 -22.95
N THR A 364 35.10 17.93 -23.45
CA THR A 364 35.14 19.38 -23.27
C THR A 364 33.98 19.86 -22.40
N ALA A 365 34.29 20.72 -21.43
CA ALA A 365 33.30 21.37 -20.59
C ALA A 365 33.87 22.63 -19.95
N THR A 366 33.00 23.56 -19.58
CA THR A 366 33.31 24.64 -18.65
C THR A 366 32.88 24.20 -17.25
N VAL A 367 33.85 24.04 -16.36
CA VAL A 367 33.63 23.63 -14.97
C VAL A 367 33.91 24.82 -14.06
N GLY A 368 32.99 25.12 -13.15
CA GLY A 368 33.18 26.13 -12.11
C GLY A 368 34.25 25.67 -11.12
N GLN A 369 33.83 24.81 -10.19
CA GLN A 369 34.68 24.18 -9.19
C GLN A 369 34.67 22.66 -9.38
N PHE A 370 35.85 22.03 -9.35
CA PHE A 370 35.99 20.58 -9.35
C PHE A 370 36.70 20.05 -8.10
N GLN A 371 36.11 19.02 -7.49
CA GLN A 371 36.67 18.25 -6.40
C GLN A 371 36.60 16.75 -6.74
N GLY A 372 37.76 16.10 -6.90
CA GLY A 372 37.85 14.68 -7.29
C GLY A 372 38.66 13.82 -6.32
N GLY A 373 38.13 12.65 -5.98
CA GLY A 373 38.82 11.64 -5.17
C GLY A 373 39.71 10.68 -5.97
N GLY A 374 39.59 10.66 -7.31
CA GLY A 374 40.38 9.82 -8.21
C GLY A 374 41.14 10.62 -9.28
N ASN A 375 41.36 9.97 -10.42
CA ASN A 375 42.00 10.52 -11.61
C ASN A 375 41.01 11.30 -12.50
N LEU A 376 41.55 12.21 -13.31
CA LEU A 376 40.82 12.92 -14.34
C LEU A 376 41.32 12.47 -15.73
N SER A 377 40.48 11.73 -16.45
CA SER A 377 40.76 11.26 -17.80
C SER A 377 40.20 12.23 -18.84
N VAL A 378 41.08 12.73 -19.72
CA VAL A 378 40.77 13.72 -20.77
C VAL A 378 41.20 13.23 -22.15
N LYS A 379 40.74 13.89 -23.22
CA LYS A 379 41.23 13.64 -24.58
C LYS A 379 42.26 14.71 -24.94
N SER A 380 43.40 14.31 -25.50
CA SER A 380 44.58 15.18 -25.70
C SER A 380 44.31 16.51 -26.42
N SER A 381 43.34 16.55 -27.34
CA SER A 381 42.91 17.76 -28.08
C SER A 381 41.67 18.46 -27.52
N ASN A 382 41.04 17.89 -26.50
CA ASN A 382 39.72 18.28 -25.97
C ASN A 382 39.73 18.12 -24.46
N THR A 383 40.10 19.20 -23.76
CA THR A 383 40.20 19.24 -22.30
C THR A 383 39.11 20.15 -21.69
N PRO A 384 38.72 19.91 -20.42
CA PRO A 384 37.85 20.81 -19.70
C PRO A 384 38.60 22.09 -19.28
N SER A 385 37.86 23.18 -19.10
CA SER A 385 38.35 24.40 -18.46
C SER A 385 37.77 24.53 -17.04
N PHE A 386 38.58 25.02 -16.10
CA PHE A 386 38.15 25.29 -14.72
C PHE A 386 38.18 26.79 -14.47
N THR A 387 37.06 27.38 -14.07
CA THR A 387 36.97 28.84 -13.82
C THR A 387 37.37 29.23 -12.39
N THR A 388 37.40 28.27 -11.46
CA THR A 388 37.83 28.46 -10.07
C THR A 388 38.79 27.36 -9.62
N ALA A 389 39.51 27.61 -8.51
CA ALA A 389 40.47 26.67 -7.93
C ALA A 389 39.81 25.30 -7.65
N SER A 390 40.44 24.26 -8.20
CA SER A 390 39.95 22.89 -8.25
C SER A 390 41.05 21.93 -7.82
N GLN A 391 40.67 20.75 -7.32
CA GLN A 391 41.62 19.78 -6.77
C GLN A 391 41.21 18.33 -7.04
N ILE A 392 42.21 17.47 -7.26
CA ILE A 392 42.05 16.03 -7.31
C ILE A 392 43.08 15.30 -6.45
N ALA A 393 42.69 14.16 -5.90
CA ALA A 393 43.61 13.26 -5.20
C ALA A 393 44.50 12.45 -6.16
N GLY A 394 44.02 12.18 -7.38
CA GLY A 394 44.76 11.46 -8.41
C GLY A 394 45.54 12.36 -9.37
N LYS A 395 45.70 11.87 -10.60
CA LYS A 395 46.43 12.52 -11.69
C LYS A 395 45.53 12.77 -12.91
N VAL A 396 46.00 13.62 -13.82
CA VAL A 396 45.38 13.77 -15.15
C VAL A 396 45.94 12.70 -16.09
N LEU A 397 45.05 11.96 -16.75
CA LEU A 397 45.34 10.87 -17.68
C LEU A 397 44.70 11.15 -19.04
N ASN A 398 45.20 10.51 -20.09
CA ASN A 398 44.46 10.35 -21.33
C ASN A 398 43.34 9.30 -21.14
N GLN A 399 42.29 9.35 -21.95
CA GLN A 399 41.18 8.38 -21.89
C GLN A 399 41.60 6.91 -22.12
N ASP A 400 42.77 6.66 -22.70
CA ASP A 400 43.37 5.31 -22.82
C ASP A 400 44.14 4.86 -21.57
N GLY A 401 44.15 5.68 -20.52
CA GLY A 401 44.83 5.42 -19.24
C GLY A 401 46.30 5.86 -19.20
N THR A 402 46.86 6.36 -20.30
CA THR A 402 48.25 6.85 -20.32
C THR A 402 48.39 8.21 -19.62
N THR A 403 49.60 8.59 -19.22
CA THR A 403 49.84 9.90 -18.59
C THR A 403 49.56 11.03 -19.58
N TYR A 404 48.80 12.04 -19.15
CA TYR A 404 48.56 13.24 -19.96
C TYR A 404 49.83 14.11 -20.03
N THR A 405 50.30 14.40 -21.24
CA THR A 405 51.50 15.20 -21.51
C THR A 405 51.20 16.55 -22.20
N GLY A 406 49.92 16.91 -22.32
CA GLY A 406 49.51 18.19 -22.91
C GLY A 406 49.65 19.37 -21.94
N THR A 407 49.11 20.53 -22.35
CA THR A 407 49.17 21.76 -21.55
C THR A 407 48.51 21.58 -20.19
N ALA A 408 49.19 22.02 -19.12
CA ALA A 408 48.65 21.98 -17.78
C ALA A 408 47.27 22.67 -17.70
N LEU A 409 46.31 21.99 -17.07
CA LEU A 409 44.95 22.52 -16.92
C LEU A 409 44.97 23.63 -15.86
N ALA A 410 44.65 24.86 -16.27
CA ALA A 410 44.59 26.00 -15.36
C ALA A 410 43.60 25.74 -14.21
N ASN A 411 43.92 26.27 -13.03
CA ASN A 411 43.15 26.14 -11.79
C ASN A 411 42.97 24.70 -11.24
N LEU A 412 43.67 23.69 -11.78
CA LEU A 412 43.62 22.32 -11.27
C LEU A 412 44.89 21.93 -10.51
N THR A 413 44.75 21.57 -9.23
CA THR A 413 45.83 20.99 -8.41
C THR A 413 45.66 19.47 -8.33
N GLN A 414 46.76 18.72 -8.52
CA GLN A 414 46.78 17.25 -8.51
C GLN A 414 47.45 16.70 -7.25
N ASN A 415 47.23 15.41 -6.94
CA ASN A 415 47.82 14.71 -5.79
C ASN A 415 47.49 15.34 -4.42
N VAL A 416 46.30 15.92 -4.26
CA VAL A 416 45.86 16.53 -2.99
C VAL A 416 45.26 15.46 -2.08
N ALA A 417 45.94 15.15 -0.97
CA ALA A 417 45.46 14.18 0.02
C ALA A 417 44.11 14.61 0.62
N GLY A 418 43.16 13.68 0.70
CA GLY A 418 41.82 13.97 1.24
C GLY A 418 40.93 14.81 0.34
N ALA A 419 41.28 15.00 -0.94
CA ALA A 419 40.48 15.78 -1.88
C ALA A 419 39.11 15.16 -2.19
N SER A 420 38.84 13.89 -1.87
CA SER A 420 37.55 13.28 -2.15
C SER A 420 36.40 14.05 -1.49
N PRO A 421 35.35 14.41 -2.24
CA PRO A 421 34.14 15.03 -1.69
C PRO A 421 33.24 14.00 -0.97
N GLY A 422 33.54 12.70 -1.08
CA GLY A 422 32.62 11.65 -0.64
C GLY A 422 31.42 11.51 -1.58
N LEU A 423 30.29 10.98 -1.08
CA LEU A 423 29.09 10.66 -1.86
C LEU A 423 27.84 11.41 -1.34
N PRO A 424 26.88 11.74 -2.23
CA PRO A 424 25.69 12.51 -1.85
C PRO A 424 24.69 11.70 -1.01
N GLY A 425 24.71 10.38 -1.13
CA GLY A 425 23.65 9.50 -0.62
C GLY A 425 22.64 9.16 -1.72
N VAL A 426 21.95 8.04 -1.55
CA VAL A 426 20.85 7.63 -2.43
C VAL A 426 19.54 8.12 -1.80
N PRO A 427 18.65 8.77 -2.56
CA PRO A 427 17.37 9.18 -2.02
C PRO A 427 16.53 7.95 -1.65
N TYR A 428 15.79 8.06 -0.55
CA TYR A 428 14.88 7.01 -0.10
C TYR A 428 13.44 7.35 -0.51
N CYS A 429 12.76 6.42 -1.19
CA CYS A 429 11.36 6.58 -1.56
C CYS A 429 10.50 5.82 -0.56
N ASN A 430 9.99 6.50 0.48
CA ASN A 430 9.16 5.84 1.48
C ASN A 430 7.75 5.55 0.92
N ILE A 431 7.56 4.33 0.43
CA ILE A 431 6.26 3.83 -0.02
C ILE A 431 5.88 2.65 0.87
N THR A 432 4.86 2.86 1.70
CA THR A 432 4.18 1.83 2.48
C THR A 432 2.80 1.65 1.89
N VAL A 433 2.49 0.43 1.49
CA VAL A 433 1.18 0.08 0.92
C VAL A 433 0.47 -0.79 1.94
N SER A 434 -0.75 -0.38 2.30
CA SER A 434 -1.64 -1.17 3.14
C SER A 434 -2.59 -1.97 2.27
N ALA A 435 -2.94 -3.18 2.71
CA ALA A 435 -4.00 -3.95 2.09
C ALA A 435 -5.31 -3.15 2.13
N VAL A 436 -6.01 -3.14 1.01
CA VAL A 436 -7.31 -2.47 0.87
C VAL A 436 -8.40 -3.49 1.18
N ASP A 437 -9.15 -3.24 2.24
CA ASP A 437 -10.32 -4.04 2.59
C ASP A 437 -11.49 -3.13 2.93
N VAL A 438 -12.51 -3.13 2.07
CA VAL A 438 -13.75 -2.37 2.27
C VAL A 438 -14.74 -3.06 3.21
N THR A 439 -14.51 -4.32 3.58
CA THR A 439 -15.46 -5.09 4.40
C THR A 439 -15.79 -4.39 5.73
N PRO A 440 -14.80 -3.85 6.48
CA PRO A 440 -15.07 -3.13 7.73
C PRO A 440 -15.90 -1.85 7.54
N LEU A 441 -15.84 -1.25 6.35
CA LEU A 441 -16.53 0.01 6.02
C LEU A 441 -18.03 -0.19 5.77
N LYS A 442 -18.51 -1.44 5.66
CA LYS A 442 -19.94 -1.77 5.48
C LYS A 442 -20.84 -1.13 6.54
N SER A 443 -20.38 -1.03 7.79
CA SER A 443 -21.12 -0.41 8.90
C SER A 443 -21.27 1.11 8.77
N GLN A 444 -20.36 1.76 8.04
CA GLN A 444 -20.37 3.20 7.80
C GLN A 444 -21.14 3.58 6.53
N ALA A 445 -21.47 2.59 5.68
CA ALA A 445 -22.23 2.80 4.46
C ALA A 445 -23.66 3.27 4.74
N ASN A 446 -24.29 3.89 3.74
CA ASN A 446 -25.71 4.27 3.78
C ASN A 446 -26.59 3.26 3.06
N TYR A 447 -26.05 2.68 1.98
CA TYR A 447 -26.74 1.72 1.12
C TYR A 447 -25.83 0.53 0.90
N VAL A 448 -26.26 -0.64 1.37
CA VAL A 448 -25.49 -1.88 1.34
C VAL A 448 -26.17 -2.83 0.35
N PHE A 449 -25.49 -3.12 -0.75
CA PHE A 449 -25.88 -4.04 -1.80
C PHE A 449 -25.19 -5.39 -1.57
N ASP A 450 -25.96 -6.40 -1.19
CA ASP A 450 -25.47 -7.73 -0.80
C ASP A 450 -26.30 -8.85 -1.46
N PHE A 451 -25.80 -10.08 -1.39
CA PHE A 451 -26.50 -11.27 -1.87
C PHE A 451 -26.90 -12.15 -0.69
N VAL A 452 -28.15 -12.02 -0.23
CA VAL A 452 -28.70 -12.89 0.81
C VAL A 452 -29.27 -14.15 0.16
N SER A 453 -28.64 -15.29 0.40
CA SER A 453 -29.00 -16.57 -0.26
C SER A 453 -28.99 -16.48 -1.79
N GLY A 454 -28.08 -15.69 -2.36
CA GLY A 454 -27.95 -15.47 -3.82
C GLY A 454 -28.91 -14.43 -4.41
N VAL A 455 -29.78 -13.83 -3.60
CA VAL A 455 -30.77 -12.83 -4.04
C VAL A 455 -30.21 -11.40 -3.86
N PRO A 456 -30.30 -10.53 -4.88
CA PRO A 456 -29.83 -9.15 -4.77
C PRO A 456 -30.67 -8.39 -3.74
N THR A 457 -30.01 -7.97 -2.66
CA THR A 457 -30.66 -7.39 -1.48
C THR A 457 -30.04 -6.04 -1.15
N LEU A 458 -30.89 -5.05 -0.91
CA LEU A 458 -30.48 -3.75 -0.37
C LEU A 458 -30.81 -3.66 1.12
N THR A 459 -29.83 -3.20 1.90
CA THR A 459 -30.04 -2.69 3.27
C THR A 459 -29.76 -1.20 3.29
N ILE A 460 -30.68 -0.43 3.87
CA ILE A 460 -30.56 1.01 4.06
C ILE A 460 -30.20 1.25 5.53
N GLN A 461 -29.25 2.13 5.81
CA GLN A 461 -28.89 2.48 7.17
C GLN A 461 -28.35 3.91 7.23
N ASN A 462 -28.41 4.55 8.39
CA ASN A 462 -27.94 5.92 8.57
C ASN A 462 -28.59 6.93 7.60
N VAL A 463 -29.83 6.73 7.15
CA VAL A 463 -30.53 7.63 6.21
C VAL A 463 -31.85 8.12 6.78
N LYS A 464 -32.13 9.41 6.56
CA LYS A 464 -33.42 10.05 6.86
C LYS A 464 -33.97 10.77 5.63
N THR A 465 -35.28 10.94 5.58
CA THR A 465 -35.93 11.81 4.59
C THR A 465 -35.69 13.29 4.90
N SER A 466 -35.97 14.18 3.96
CA SER A 466 -35.92 15.64 4.18
C SER A 466 -36.73 16.10 5.40
N ALA A 467 -37.84 15.42 5.72
CA ALA A 467 -38.68 15.67 6.89
C ALA A 467 -38.11 15.11 8.21
N GLY A 468 -36.96 14.42 8.18
CA GLY A 468 -36.33 13.81 9.36
C GLY A 468 -36.84 12.41 9.70
N THR A 469 -37.73 11.83 8.89
CA THR A 469 -38.23 10.47 9.07
C THR A 469 -37.14 9.45 8.79
N THR A 470 -36.90 8.53 9.72
CA THR A 470 -35.99 7.39 9.51
C THR A 470 -36.50 6.50 8.38
N VAL A 471 -35.61 6.16 7.45
CA VAL A 471 -35.93 5.20 6.38
C VAL A 471 -35.80 3.78 6.93
N SER A 472 -36.77 2.90 6.64
CA SER A 472 -36.72 1.51 7.07
C SER A 472 -35.49 0.81 6.50
N ALA A 473 -34.85 -0.05 7.30
CA ALA A 473 -33.56 -0.61 6.95
C ALA A 473 -33.63 -1.71 5.87
N GLY A 474 -34.79 -2.31 5.63
CA GLY A 474 -34.93 -3.52 4.81
C GLY A 474 -34.83 -4.80 5.64
N PRO A 475 -34.44 -5.94 5.05
CA PRO A 475 -33.87 -6.11 3.71
C PRO A 475 -34.88 -5.91 2.58
N TYR A 476 -34.47 -5.24 1.51
CA TYR A 476 -35.26 -5.08 0.28
C TYR A 476 -34.74 -6.02 -0.81
N ASN A 477 -35.56 -6.98 -1.24
CA ASN A 477 -35.24 -7.86 -2.36
C ASN A 477 -35.40 -7.08 -3.67
N LEU A 478 -34.29 -6.68 -4.30
CA LEU A 478 -34.30 -5.84 -5.50
C LEU A 478 -34.79 -6.56 -6.76
N ALA A 479 -34.82 -7.90 -6.76
CA ALA A 479 -35.37 -8.67 -7.87
C ALA A 479 -36.90 -8.62 -7.95
N THR A 480 -37.56 -8.33 -6.81
CA THR A 480 -39.04 -8.36 -6.71
C THR A 480 -39.65 -7.07 -6.18
N THR A 481 -38.87 -6.25 -5.47
CA THR A 481 -39.32 -4.99 -4.88
C THR A 481 -38.97 -3.83 -5.81
N ASP A 482 -39.98 -3.07 -6.24
CA ASP A 482 -39.75 -1.84 -7.00
C ASP A 482 -39.32 -0.70 -6.08
N MET A 483 -38.02 -0.36 -6.12
CA MET A 483 -37.39 0.71 -5.37
C MET A 483 -37.14 1.97 -6.22
N ARG A 484 -37.76 2.09 -7.40
CA ARG A 484 -37.71 3.34 -8.19
C ARG A 484 -38.23 4.53 -7.39
N THR A 485 -39.21 4.29 -6.53
CA THR A 485 -39.68 5.26 -5.53
C THR A 485 -39.64 4.67 -4.13
N LEU A 486 -39.39 5.51 -3.14
CA LEU A 486 -39.45 5.17 -1.73
C LEU A 486 -40.07 6.34 -0.98
N LEU A 487 -41.09 6.08 -0.15
CA LEU A 487 -41.80 7.12 0.60
C LEU A 487 -42.30 8.29 -0.30
N GLY A 488 -42.70 7.99 -1.54
CA GLY A 488 -43.20 8.98 -2.50
C GLY A 488 -42.14 9.79 -3.26
N PHE A 489 -40.85 9.53 -3.03
CA PHE A 489 -39.75 10.21 -3.73
C PHE A 489 -38.97 9.25 -4.62
N ASN A 490 -38.38 9.76 -5.70
CA ASN A 490 -37.45 8.98 -6.54
C ASN A 490 -36.25 8.50 -5.70
N PHE A 491 -35.89 7.23 -5.86
CA PHE A 491 -34.85 6.60 -5.03
C PHE A 491 -33.82 5.84 -5.86
N LEU A 492 -34.10 4.60 -6.30
CA LEU A 492 -33.16 3.76 -7.07
C LEU A 492 -33.71 3.45 -8.47
N THR A 493 -33.60 4.42 -9.37
CA THR A 493 -34.17 4.33 -10.72
C THR A 493 -33.07 4.15 -11.77
N CYS A 494 -33.09 3.03 -12.47
CA CYS A 494 -32.16 2.66 -13.54
C CYS A 494 -32.90 2.25 -14.82
N ASN A 495 -32.14 1.80 -15.82
CA ASN A 495 -32.59 1.40 -17.14
C ASN A 495 -33.47 2.48 -17.79
N TYR A 496 -33.01 3.73 -17.74
CA TYR A 496 -33.69 4.89 -18.33
C TYR A 496 -35.09 5.16 -17.73
N GLY A 497 -35.32 4.75 -16.47
CA GLY A 497 -36.60 4.91 -15.78
C GLY A 497 -37.43 3.63 -15.67
N ASN A 498 -37.02 2.57 -16.38
CA ASN A 498 -37.86 1.39 -16.54
C ASN A 498 -37.78 0.43 -15.37
N THR A 499 -36.66 0.39 -14.64
CA THR A 499 -36.45 -0.61 -13.59
C THR A 499 -35.74 -0.05 -12.35
N THR A 500 -35.80 -0.83 -11.28
CA THR A 500 -34.99 -0.61 -10.09
C THR A 500 -33.52 -0.98 -10.35
N CYS A 501 -32.59 -0.14 -9.89
CA CYS A 501 -31.16 -0.43 -9.97
C CYS A 501 -30.79 -1.75 -9.28
N GLY A 502 -29.98 -2.58 -9.94
CA GLY A 502 -29.51 -3.86 -9.36
C GLY A 502 -30.54 -4.99 -9.34
N SER A 503 -31.72 -4.82 -9.96
CA SER A 503 -32.77 -5.85 -10.00
C SER A 503 -32.35 -7.16 -10.68
N SER A 504 -31.41 -7.09 -11.63
CA SER A 504 -30.86 -8.25 -12.35
C SER A 504 -29.49 -8.71 -11.83
N ALA A 505 -29.03 -8.19 -10.69
CA ALA A 505 -27.72 -8.53 -10.15
C ALA A 505 -27.67 -9.99 -9.66
N SER A 506 -26.50 -10.63 -9.80
CA SER A 506 -26.26 -12.00 -9.31
C SER A 506 -24.83 -12.11 -8.77
N PRO A 507 -24.54 -13.09 -7.88
CA PRO A 507 -23.17 -13.30 -7.39
C PRO A 507 -22.13 -13.52 -8.49
N SER A 508 -22.53 -14.09 -9.64
CA SER A 508 -21.64 -14.33 -10.77
C SER A 508 -21.38 -13.09 -11.61
N ASN A 509 -22.39 -12.24 -11.81
CA ASN A 509 -22.32 -11.10 -12.73
C ASN A 509 -22.01 -9.79 -11.99
N GLY A 510 -22.15 -9.78 -10.66
CA GLY A 510 -22.05 -8.57 -9.84
C GLY A 510 -23.25 -7.65 -10.04
N TRP A 511 -23.00 -6.36 -9.80
CA TRP A 511 -23.97 -5.28 -9.86
C TRP A 511 -23.78 -4.47 -11.15
N THR A 512 -24.87 -4.20 -11.87
CA THR A 512 -24.83 -3.36 -13.07
C THR A 512 -25.92 -2.30 -13.00
N PHE A 513 -25.53 -1.04 -12.97
CA PHE A 513 -26.43 0.11 -12.92
C PHE A 513 -26.33 0.84 -14.26
N THR A 514 -27.22 0.49 -15.19
CA THR A 514 -27.31 1.13 -16.50
C THR A 514 -28.33 2.26 -16.49
N GLY A 515 -28.03 3.40 -17.10
CA GLY A 515 -28.98 4.50 -17.32
C GLY A 515 -29.58 5.04 -16.01
N ILE A 516 -28.72 5.43 -15.07
CA ILE A 516 -29.10 5.89 -13.73
C ILE A 516 -29.87 7.20 -13.84
N LYS A 517 -31.13 7.21 -13.41
CA LYS A 517 -32.00 8.41 -13.39
C LYS A 517 -32.24 8.96 -11.98
N ALA A 518 -32.12 8.12 -10.96
CA ALA A 518 -32.13 8.51 -9.56
C ALA A 518 -31.24 7.55 -8.76
N LEU A 519 -30.36 8.13 -7.96
CA LEU A 519 -29.50 7.43 -7.01
C LEU A 519 -29.37 8.34 -5.79
N PRO A 520 -29.68 7.87 -4.57
CA PRO A 520 -29.66 8.72 -3.41
C PRO A 520 -28.21 9.02 -2.99
N PRO A 521 -27.94 10.20 -2.40
CA PRO A 521 -26.57 10.58 -2.06
C PRO A 521 -26.08 9.85 -0.80
N GLY A 522 -24.77 9.61 -0.72
CA GLY A 522 -24.12 8.93 0.41
C GLY A 522 -23.21 7.78 -0.01
N VAL A 523 -22.85 6.92 0.94
CA VAL A 523 -21.90 5.82 0.75
C VAL A 523 -22.63 4.56 0.28
N LEU A 524 -22.22 4.04 -0.88
CA LEU A 524 -22.69 2.80 -1.47
C LEU A 524 -21.66 1.70 -1.23
N TRP A 525 -22.06 0.58 -0.64
CA TRP A 525 -21.19 -0.58 -0.44
C TRP A 525 -21.72 -1.77 -1.22
N PHE A 526 -20.86 -2.43 -1.99
CA PHE A 526 -21.20 -3.55 -2.87
C PHE A 526 -20.43 -4.81 -2.51
N ASN A 527 -21.15 -5.91 -2.29
CA ASN A 527 -20.59 -7.26 -2.30
C ASN A 527 -20.49 -7.75 -3.76
N GLY A 528 -19.30 -7.73 -4.33
CA GLY A 528 -18.99 -8.13 -5.70
C GLY A 528 -18.63 -6.94 -6.58
N ASN A 529 -18.40 -7.25 -7.86
CA ASN A 529 -18.09 -6.24 -8.88
C ASN A 529 -19.26 -5.27 -9.08
N ILE A 530 -18.98 -4.01 -9.41
CA ILE A 530 -19.99 -3.00 -9.76
C ILE A 530 -19.62 -2.33 -11.08
N THR A 531 -20.61 -2.22 -11.97
CA THR A 531 -20.53 -1.46 -13.22
C THR A 531 -21.52 -0.29 -13.18
N LEU A 532 -21.03 0.94 -13.34
CA LEU A 532 -21.85 2.13 -13.57
C LEU A 532 -21.82 2.45 -15.07
N ASP A 533 -22.98 2.32 -15.70
CA ASP A 533 -23.14 2.39 -17.15
C ASP A 533 -24.13 3.48 -17.56
N GLY A 534 -23.62 4.71 -17.55
CA GLY A 534 -24.38 5.90 -17.94
C GLY A 534 -25.37 6.42 -16.91
N VAL A 535 -25.54 7.74 -16.98
CA VAL A 535 -26.39 8.55 -16.10
C VAL A 535 -27.31 9.40 -16.96
N GLN A 536 -28.57 9.53 -16.59
CA GLN A 536 -29.56 10.29 -17.34
C GLN A 536 -30.26 11.29 -16.42
N SER A 537 -30.40 12.52 -16.90
CA SER A 537 -31.17 13.57 -16.19
C SER A 537 -30.64 13.96 -14.80
N LEU A 538 -29.41 13.57 -14.45
CA LEU A 538 -28.68 14.08 -13.29
C LEU A 538 -27.53 14.95 -13.77
N SER A 539 -27.11 15.93 -12.97
CA SER A 539 -25.94 16.77 -13.24
C SER A 539 -24.66 16.21 -12.63
N GLN A 540 -24.79 15.40 -11.57
CA GLN A 540 -23.69 14.74 -10.86
C GLN A 540 -24.22 13.56 -10.02
N LEU A 541 -23.31 12.65 -9.65
CA LEU A 541 -23.54 11.65 -8.61
C LEU A 541 -22.85 12.10 -7.32
N ASN A 542 -23.49 11.95 -6.16
CA ASN A 542 -22.96 12.39 -4.86
C ASN A 542 -22.73 11.17 -3.97
N ASN A 543 -21.79 10.31 -4.38
CA ASN A 543 -21.61 9.00 -3.81
C ASN A 543 -20.14 8.63 -3.61
N THR A 544 -19.89 7.91 -2.51
CA THR A 544 -18.72 7.05 -2.36
C THR A 544 -19.10 5.65 -2.84
N VAL A 545 -18.27 5.03 -3.67
CA VAL A 545 -18.47 3.65 -4.15
C VAL A 545 -17.44 2.74 -3.50
N LEU A 546 -17.90 1.84 -2.63
CA LEU A 546 -17.10 0.82 -1.98
C LEU A 546 -17.42 -0.55 -2.58
N SER A 547 -16.41 -1.32 -2.98
CA SER A 547 -16.62 -2.67 -3.54
C SER A 547 -15.56 -3.65 -3.07
N ASN A 548 -15.96 -4.85 -2.64
CA ASN A 548 -14.98 -5.91 -2.37
C ASN A 548 -14.53 -6.64 -3.66
N GLY A 549 -14.99 -6.19 -4.83
CA GLY A 549 -14.59 -6.64 -6.16
C GLY A 549 -14.00 -5.49 -7.00
N ASN A 550 -14.20 -5.56 -8.32
CA ASN A 550 -13.78 -4.53 -9.27
C ASN A 550 -14.87 -3.48 -9.50
N VAL A 551 -14.45 -2.25 -9.80
CA VAL A 551 -15.34 -1.15 -10.22
C VAL A 551 -15.12 -0.85 -11.70
N THR A 552 -16.21 -0.78 -12.47
CA THR A 552 -16.18 -0.43 -13.90
C THR A 552 -17.04 0.81 -14.14
N LEU A 553 -16.48 1.80 -14.82
CA LEU A 553 -17.12 3.04 -15.24
C LEU A 553 -17.06 3.16 -16.77
N THR A 554 -18.21 3.07 -17.45
CA THR A 554 -18.27 3.00 -18.92
C THR A 554 -18.25 4.38 -19.57
N SER A 555 -18.03 4.45 -20.90
CA SER A 555 -17.80 5.70 -21.62
C SER A 555 -19.04 6.52 -21.99
N SER A 556 -20.26 6.02 -21.78
CA SER A 556 -21.47 6.65 -22.34
C SER A 556 -22.31 7.37 -21.28
N GLY A 557 -22.74 8.60 -21.59
CA GLY A 557 -23.74 9.34 -20.79
C GLY A 557 -23.35 9.62 -19.35
N HIS A 558 -22.08 9.73 -18.99
CA HIS A 558 -21.67 9.91 -17.61
C HIS A 558 -21.68 11.38 -17.16
N VAL A 559 -21.93 11.58 -15.86
CA VAL A 559 -21.72 12.85 -15.15
C VAL A 559 -20.63 12.69 -14.10
N PRO A 560 -20.06 13.78 -13.56
CA PRO A 560 -19.04 13.65 -12.54
C PRO A 560 -19.55 12.92 -11.28
N LEU A 561 -18.68 12.09 -10.69
CA LEU A 561 -18.91 11.44 -9.41
C LEU A 561 -18.22 12.25 -8.31
N TYR A 562 -18.98 12.84 -7.41
CA TYR A 562 -18.49 13.54 -6.23
C TYR A 562 -18.63 12.64 -5.00
N SER A 563 -17.53 12.43 -4.31
CA SER A 563 -17.55 11.95 -2.94
C SER A 563 -18.30 12.95 -2.03
N PRO A 564 -18.95 12.49 -0.95
CA PRO A 564 -19.80 13.32 -0.10
C PRO A 564 -19.17 14.65 0.36
N ASN A 565 -17.91 14.66 0.77
CA ASN A 565 -17.23 15.86 1.28
C ASN A 565 -16.81 16.81 0.15
N PHE A 566 -16.61 16.29 -1.07
CA PHE A 566 -16.32 17.10 -2.26
C PHE A 566 -17.61 17.69 -2.85
N ALA A 567 -18.75 17.02 -2.71
CA ALA A 567 -20.06 17.55 -3.11
C ALA A 567 -20.50 18.74 -2.22
N GLY A 568 -20.10 18.72 -0.95
CA GLY A 568 -20.45 19.72 0.06
C GLY A 568 -21.86 19.55 0.62
N TYR A 569 -22.16 20.31 1.68
CA TYR A 569 -23.41 20.17 2.44
C TYR A 569 -24.67 20.34 1.58
N THR A 570 -24.72 21.35 0.71
CA THR A 570 -25.90 21.64 -0.12
C THR A 570 -26.28 20.46 -0.99
N ASN A 571 -25.32 19.83 -1.66
CA ASN A 571 -25.60 18.75 -2.59
C ASN A 571 -25.84 17.39 -1.89
N LEU A 572 -25.34 17.24 -0.65
CA LEU A 572 -25.42 15.99 0.11
C LEU A 572 -26.63 15.94 1.05
N CYS A 573 -26.94 17.05 1.73
CA CYS A 573 -27.77 17.06 2.93
C CYS A 573 -29.16 17.68 2.74
N THR A 574 -29.44 18.34 1.60
CA THR A 574 -30.72 19.02 1.34
C THR A 574 -31.66 18.25 0.41
N GLY A 575 -31.28 17.05 -0.04
CA GLY A 575 -32.09 16.20 -0.90
C GLY A 575 -33.27 15.53 -0.20
N SER A 576 -34.10 14.80 -0.95
CA SER A 576 -35.23 14.02 -0.41
C SER A 576 -34.79 12.96 0.58
N PHE A 577 -33.57 12.45 0.43
CA PHE A 577 -32.88 11.55 1.36
C PHE A 577 -31.51 12.14 1.68
N TYR A 578 -31.08 12.03 2.95
CA TYR A 578 -29.75 12.46 3.35
C TYR A 578 -29.07 11.45 4.29
N PRO A 579 -27.74 11.28 4.17
CA PRO A 579 -26.95 10.43 5.06
C PRO A 579 -26.72 11.10 6.41
N THR A 580 -27.37 10.59 7.45
CA THR A 580 -27.34 11.14 8.82
C THR A 580 -25.97 11.08 9.49
N ASN A 581 -25.11 10.13 9.10
CA ASN A 581 -23.75 10.02 9.61
C ASN A 581 -22.78 11.03 8.97
N LEU A 582 -23.12 11.59 7.80
CA LEU A 582 -22.27 12.55 7.08
C LEU A 582 -22.77 13.99 7.17
N CYS A 583 -24.01 14.19 7.65
CA CYS A 583 -24.67 15.48 7.69
C CYS A 583 -24.99 15.91 9.13
N ASN A 584 -24.56 17.11 9.52
CA ASN A 584 -25.08 17.79 10.69
C ASN A 584 -26.13 18.82 10.26
N LYS A 585 -27.38 18.35 10.13
CA LYS A 585 -28.48 19.17 9.62
C LYS A 585 -28.84 20.34 10.57
N THR A 586 -28.66 20.17 11.88
CA THR A 586 -28.92 21.22 12.87
C THR A 586 -27.94 22.38 12.71
N ALA A 587 -26.68 22.08 12.44
CA ALA A 587 -25.65 23.10 12.22
C ALA A 587 -25.61 23.64 10.77
N GLY A 588 -26.27 22.96 9.82
CA GLY A 588 -26.17 23.33 8.41
C GLY A 588 -24.81 22.98 7.78
N THR A 589 -24.11 21.99 8.33
CA THR A 589 -22.73 21.63 7.93
C THR A 589 -22.57 20.13 7.71
N LEU A 590 -21.45 19.73 7.12
CA LEU A 590 -21.02 18.32 7.14
C LEU A 590 -20.76 17.88 8.59
N ALA A 591 -20.87 16.57 8.84
CA ALA A 591 -20.50 15.99 10.12
C ALA A 591 -19.01 16.20 10.41
N THR A 592 -18.68 16.50 11.67
CA THR A 592 -17.29 16.70 12.12
C THR A 592 -16.83 15.52 12.95
N TRP A 593 -15.51 15.35 13.05
CA TRP A 593 -14.88 14.36 13.92
C TRP A 593 -13.58 14.94 14.50
N THR A 594 -13.06 14.28 15.53
CA THR A 594 -11.82 14.69 16.19
C THR A 594 -10.78 13.58 16.03
N ASP A 595 -9.60 13.94 15.57
CA ASP A 595 -8.50 12.99 15.37
C ASP A 595 -7.79 12.62 16.67
N SER A 596 -6.79 11.74 16.58
CA SER A 596 -5.98 11.31 17.74
C SER A 596 -5.08 12.42 18.30
N SER A 597 -4.91 13.52 17.56
CA SER A 597 -4.17 14.72 17.95
C SER A 597 -5.08 15.80 18.55
N ASN A 598 -6.37 15.51 18.79
CA ASN A 598 -7.40 16.43 19.25
C ASN A 598 -7.71 17.59 18.28
N VAL A 599 -7.45 17.42 16.99
CA VAL A 599 -7.84 18.36 15.93
C VAL A 599 -9.23 18.03 15.44
N VAL A 600 -10.09 19.04 15.33
CA VAL A 600 -11.45 18.89 14.78
C VAL A 600 -11.40 19.06 13.27
N HIS A 601 -11.93 18.07 12.55
CA HIS A 601 -12.00 18.04 11.10
C HIS A 601 -13.44 18.09 10.61
N SER A 602 -13.64 18.68 9.42
CA SER A 602 -14.93 18.74 8.74
C SER A 602 -15.06 17.64 7.69
N GLY A 603 -16.17 16.91 7.74
CA GLY A 603 -16.42 15.76 6.86
C GLY A 603 -15.75 14.49 7.39
N LEU A 604 -16.51 13.41 7.51
CA LEU A 604 -15.94 12.11 7.90
C LEU A 604 -15.00 11.58 6.80
N PRO A 605 -13.92 10.86 7.13
CA PRO A 605 -12.93 10.42 6.13
C PRO A 605 -13.51 9.56 5.00
N ILE A 606 -14.55 8.76 5.29
CA ILE A 606 -15.24 7.95 4.26
C ILE A 606 -15.89 8.83 3.17
N GLY A 607 -16.25 10.07 3.52
CA GLY A 607 -16.81 11.05 2.60
C GLY A 607 -15.77 11.71 1.69
N ASN A 608 -14.48 11.50 1.93
CA ASN A 608 -13.40 11.97 1.04
C ASN A 608 -13.09 10.99 -0.09
N ILE A 609 -13.72 9.82 -0.10
CA ILE A 609 -13.43 8.72 -1.03
C ILE A 609 -14.48 8.74 -2.14
N ALA A 610 -14.05 8.84 -3.39
CA ALA A 610 -14.92 8.62 -4.54
C ALA A 610 -15.10 7.13 -4.78
N ILE A 611 -13.99 6.38 -4.80
CA ILE A 611 -13.99 4.94 -5.04
C ILE A 611 -12.96 4.26 -4.14
N GLU A 612 -13.38 3.22 -3.43
CA GLU A 612 -12.47 2.27 -2.78
C GLU A 612 -12.85 0.84 -3.15
N ALA A 613 -11.89 0.06 -3.63
CA ALA A 613 -12.15 -1.29 -4.13
C ALA A 613 -11.07 -2.27 -3.71
N ASN A 614 -11.45 -3.47 -3.25
CA ASN A 614 -10.47 -4.54 -3.01
C ASN A 614 -9.85 -5.01 -4.35
N GLY A 615 -10.60 -4.89 -5.45
CA GLY A 615 -10.14 -5.11 -6.82
C GLY A 615 -9.62 -3.83 -7.49
N GLY A 616 -9.70 -3.79 -8.82
CA GLY A 616 -9.26 -2.66 -9.65
C GLY A 616 -10.38 -1.71 -10.07
N LEU A 617 -9.98 -0.67 -10.81
CA LEU A 617 -10.86 0.29 -11.48
C LEU A 617 -10.65 0.21 -12.99
N ALA A 618 -11.71 -0.02 -13.75
CA ALA A 618 -11.74 0.24 -15.18
C ALA A 618 -12.56 1.50 -15.44
N SER A 619 -12.00 2.51 -16.10
CA SER A 619 -12.66 3.80 -16.32
C SER A 619 -12.44 4.36 -17.72
N SER A 620 -13.43 5.05 -18.26
CA SER A 620 -13.37 5.71 -19.57
C SER A 620 -14.08 7.07 -19.53
N GLY A 621 -13.33 8.17 -19.57
CA GLY A 621 -13.89 9.54 -19.67
C GLY A 621 -14.48 10.14 -18.38
N TRP A 622 -14.49 9.42 -17.25
CA TRP A 622 -15.12 9.90 -16.02
C TRP A 622 -14.33 11.01 -15.33
N THR A 623 -15.05 11.90 -14.66
CA THR A 623 -14.46 12.85 -13.71
C THR A 623 -14.88 12.47 -12.28
N LEU A 624 -13.90 12.19 -11.43
CA LEU A 624 -14.07 11.75 -10.06
C LEU A 624 -13.58 12.84 -9.12
N TYR A 625 -14.42 13.33 -8.21
CA TYR A 625 -14.06 14.29 -7.18
C TYR A 625 -13.98 13.58 -5.83
N GLY A 626 -12.76 13.33 -5.36
CA GLY A 626 -12.48 12.49 -4.22
C GLY A 626 -11.32 11.54 -4.47
N ASN A 627 -10.84 10.92 -3.40
CA ASN A 627 -9.73 9.98 -3.45
C ASN A 627 -10.17 8.64 -4.03
N VAL A 628 -9.25 7.98 -4.74
CA VAL A 628 -9.44 6.66 -5.33
C VAL A 628 -8.42 5.68 -4.76
N ILE A 629 -8.88 4.62 -4.13
CA ILE A 629 -8.03 3.66 -3.40
C ILE A 629 -8.33 2.24 -3.91
N LEU A 630 -7.34 1.57 -4.50
CA LEU A 630 -7.54 0.30 -5.19
C LEU A 630 -6.59 -0.77 -4.67
N GLY A 631 -7.15 -1.93 -4.32
CA GLY A 631 -6.39 -3.14 -4.05
C GLY A 631 -5.76 -3.73 -5.31
N GLY A 632 -6.39 -3.53 -6.47
CA GLY A 632 -5.92 -3.95 -7.79
C GLY A 632 -5.43 -2.78 -8.66
N LEU A 633 -5.46 -3.00 -9.97
CA LEU A 633 -4.97 -2.06 -10.99
C LEU A 633 -6.01 -1.01 -11.39
N VAL A 634 -5.53 0.13 -11.88
CA VAL A 634 -6.34 1.08 -12.65
C VAL A 634 -6.10 0.87 -14.14
N THR A 635 -7.18 0.79 -14.92
CA THR A 635 -7.17 0.69 -16.38
C THR A 635 -8.01 1.81 -16.97
N THR A 636 -7.45 2.59 -17.89
CA THR A 636 -8.16 3.64 -18.60
C THR A 636 -8.23 3.35 -20.10
N THR A 637 -9.43 3.35 -20.68
CA THR A 637 -9.64 3.12 -22.12
C THR A 637 -10.44 4.26 -22.76
N GLY A 638 -10.22 4.56 -24.03
CA GLY A 638 -11.04 5.47 -24.84
C GLY A 638 -10.90 6.98 -24.56
N SER A 639 -11.00 7.43 -23.30
CA SER A 639 -10.99 8.86 -22.93
C SER A 639 -10.44 9.09 -21.53
N THR A 640 -9.91 10.29 -21.30
CA THR A 640 -9.17 10.65 -20.08
C THR A 640 -10.06 10.54 -18.85
N THR A 641 -9.65 9.69 -17.91
CA THR A 641 -10.23 9.69 -16.56
C THR A 641 -9.59 10.81 -15.75
N ASN A 642 -10.39 11.74 -15.26
CA ASN A 642 -9.96 12.87 -14.45
C ASN A 642 -10.26 12.58 -12.98
N ILE A 643 -9.26 12.61 -12.11
CA ILE A 643 -9.43 12.44 -10.66
C ILE A 643 -9.01 13.75 -9.99
N LYS A 644 -9.97 14.41 -9.35
CA LYS A 644 -9.80 15.59 -8.50
C LYS A 644 -9.63 15.11 -7.05
N GLY A 645 -8.48 14.52 -6.78
CA GLY A 645 -8.17 13.76 -5.57
C GLY A 645 -6.95 12.87 -5.80
N ALA A 646 -6.46 12.19 -4.75
CA ALA A 646 -5.32 11.29 -4.87
C ALA A 646 -5.74 9.89 -5.35
N LEU A 647 -4.78 9.16 -5.96
CA LEU A 647 -4.95 7.80 -6.45
C LEU A 647 -3.90 6.86 -5.84
N SER A 648 -4.35 5.75 -5.23
CA SER A 648 -3.49 4.67 -4.76
C SER A 648 -3.92 3.34 -5.37
N THR A 649 -2.97 2.54 -5.87
CA THR A 649 -3.26 1.26 -6.54
C THR A 649 -2.35 0.12 -6.09
N GLY A 650 -2.85 -1.10 -6.24
CA GLY A 650 -2.13 -2.34 -5.93
C GLY A 650 -2.07 -2.69 -4.44
N GLY A 651 -3.00 -2.17 -3.62
CA GLY A 651 -3.06 -2.45 -2.18
C GLY A 651 -3.01 -3.94 -1.81
N ASN A 652 -3.62 -4.81 -2.62
CA ASN A 652 -3.80 -6.23 -2.35
C ASN A 652 -2.87 -7.14 -3.19
N GLY A 653 -2.00 -6.56 -4.01
CA GLY A 653 -1.06 -7.32 -4.81
C GLY A 653 -0.17 -6.44 -5.68
N THR A 654 1.10 -6.83 -5.78
CA THR A 654 2.04 -6.13 -6.66
C THR A 654 1.68 -6.34 -8.11
N SER A 655 1.44 -5.27 -8.85
CA SER A 655 1.02 -5.39 -10.25
C SER A 655 1.43 -4.18 -11.08
N THR A 656 1.79 -4.44 -12.34
CA THR A 656 2.21 -3.41 -13.29
C THR A 656 0.99 -2.64 -13.80
N THR A 657 0.92 -1.35 -13.51
CA THR A 657 -0.10 -0.47 -14.08
C THR A 657 0.37 0.07 -15.42
N THR A 658 -0.44 -0.08 -16.46
CA THR A 658 -0.19 0.52 -17.77
C THR A 658 -1.27 1.52 -18.12
N ILE A 659 -0.88 2.77 -18.35
CA ILE A 659 -1.77 3.81 -18.87
C ILE A 659 -1.45 4.00 -20.36
N SER A 660 -2.46 3.80 -21.18
CA SER A 660 -2.40 3.87 -22.66
C SER A 660 -3.37 4.94 -23.19
N GLN A 661 -3.88 4.81 -24.42
CA GLN A 661 -4.62 5.85 -25.17
C GLN A 661 -5.78 6.52 -24.42
N GLY A 662 -6.38 5.88 -23.41
CA GLY A 662 -7.40 6.50 -22.56
C GLY A 662 -6.86 7.68 -21.75
N GLY A 663 -5.63 7.61 -21.22
CA GLY A 663 -5.04 8.65 -20.38
C GLY A 663 -5.67 8.76 -18.98
N ILE A 664 -4.93 9.39 -18.07
CA ILE A 664 -5.38 9.69 -16.71
C ILE A 664 -4.87 11.08 -16.32
N ALA A 665 -5.73 11.89 -15.72
CA ALA A 665 -5.35 13.20 -15.18
C ALA A 665 -5.65 13.24 -13.69
N ILE A 666 -4.62 13.51 -12.89
CA ILE A 666 -4.75 13.65 -11.44
C ILE A 666 -4.53 15.11 -11.10
N ASP A 667 -5.48 15.70 -10.39
CA ASP A 667 -5.42 17.08 -9.97
C ASP A 667 -5.76 17.18 -8.49
N VAL A 668 -4.74 17.52 -7.71
CA VAL A 668 -4.85 17.71 -6.26
C VAL A 668 -4.72 19.18 -5.87
N SER A 669 -4.68 20.10 -6.83
CA SER A 669 -4.44 21.53 -6.59
C SER A 669 -5.54 22.22 -5.78
N SER A 670 -6.76 21.68 -5.82
CA SER A 670 -7.93 22.19 -5.09
C SER A 670 -8.33 21.34 -3.88
N VAL A 671 -7.55 20.31 -3.53
CA VAL A 671 -7.84 19.40 -2.40
C VAL A 671 -7.44 20.07 -1.09
N THR A 672 -8.37 20.18 -0.14
CA THR A 672 -8.09 20.73 1.20
C THR A 672 -7.37 19.72 2.08
N ALA A 673 -6.74 20.18 3.17
CA ALA A 673 -6.07 19.29 4.12
C ALA A 673 -7.00 18.19 4.66
N ASP A 674 -8.22 18.54 5.06
CA ASP A 674 -9.23 17.58 5.55
C ASP A 674 -9.63 16.55 4.48
N GLN A 675 -9.63 16.95 3.20
CA GLN A 675 -9.95 16.06 2.07
C GLN A 675 -8.85 15.06 1.74
N THR A 676 -7.64 15.23 2.28
CA THR A 676 -6.55 14.24 2.12
C THR A 676 -6.64 13.07 3.09
N ILE A 677 -7.54 13.15 4.08
CA ILE A 677 -7.68 12.17 5.15
C ILE A 677 -8.59 11.01 4.71
N THR A 678 -8.12 9.77 4.80
CA THR A 678 -8.89 8.56 4.39
C THR A 678 -9.02 7.50 5.48
N THR A 679 -10.03 6.62 5.34
CA THR A 679 -10.35 5.53 6.30
C THR A 679 -9.40 4.35 6.25
N THR A 680 -8.67 4.20 5.15
CA THR A 680 -7.53 3.29 5.01
C THR A 680 -6.26 4.14 5.06
N PRO A 681 -5.30 3.84 5.96
CA PRO A 681 -4.03 4.54 5.96
C PRO A 681 -3.10 3.93 4.91
N PRO A 682 -2.72 4.64 3.82
CA PRO A 682 -1.37 4.49 3.31
C PRO A 682 -0.46 5.14 4.35
N SER A 683 -0.02 4.36 5.34
CA SER A 683 0.60 4.92 6.54
C SER A 683 1.96 5.54 6.25
N THR A 684 2.01 6.87 6.13
CA THR A 684 3.24 7.64 6.39
C THR A 684 3.33 8.00 7.87
N GLY A 685 3.60 6.98 8.69
CA GLY A 685 4.09 7.13 10.07
C GLY A 685 3.07 7.57 11.13
N GLY A 686 3.07 6.85 12.26
CA GLY A 686 2.53 7.33 13.54
C GLY A 686 1.41 6.50 14.16
N GLY A 687 1.78 5.46 14.93
CA GLY A 687 1.15 5.11 16.22
C GLY A 687 -0.22 4.43 16.25
N GLY A 688 -0.24 3.19 16.78
CA GLY A 688 -1.41 2.57 17.42
C GLY A 688 -2.27 1.70 16.52
N SER A 689 -1.92 0.42 16.37
CA SER A 689 -2.84 -0.56 15.79
C SER A 689 -4.06 -0.74 16.69
N ALA A 690 -5.23 -0.30 16.22
CA ALA A 690 -6.50 -0.75 16.77
C ALA A 690 -6.55 -2.28 16.69
N THR A 691 -6.60 -2.95 17.84
CA THR A 691 -6.75 -4.41 17.90
C THR A 691 -8.23 -4.72 17.93
N GLN A 692 -8.72 -5.37 16.87
CA GLN A 692 -10.10 -5.85 16.80
C GLN A 692 -10.39 -6.82 17.95
N ALA A 693 -11.63 -6.81 18.44
CA ALA A 693 -12.09 -7.85 19.34
C ALA A 693 -11.87 -9.21 18.67
N SER A 694 -11.09 -10.11 19.28
CA SER A 694 -10.81 -11.42 18.70
C SER A 694 -10.88 -12.52 19.73
N THR A 695 -11.48 -13.63 19.34
CA THR A 695 -11.58 -14.86 20.10
C THR A 695 -10.86 -15.95 19.32
N LYS A 696 -9.73 -16.41 19.85
CA LYS A 696 -8.88 -17.44 19.24
C LYS A 696 -8.81 -18.65 20.15
N VAL A 697 -8.81 -19.84 19.56
CA VAL A 697 -8.46 -21.06 20.30
C VAL A 697 -6.95 -21.05 20.55
N ARG A 698 -6.55 -21.10 21.83
CA ARG A 698 -5.15 -21.06 22.25
C ARG A 698 -4.56 -22.45 22.33
N TRP A 699 -5.30 -23.40 22.90
CA TRP A 699 -4.92 -24.80 22.93
C TRP A 699 -6.15 -25.66 23.24
N ILE A 700 -6.04 -26.95 22.91
CA ILE A 700 -7.09 -27.96 23.07
C ILE A 700 -6.47 -29.19 23.72
N ARG A 701 -7.17 -29.80 24.67
CA ARG A 701 -6.87 -31.15 25.16
C ARG A 701 -8.08 -32.05 24.97
N ALA A 702 -7.84 -33.24 24.44
CA ALA A 702 -8.82 -34.32 24.46
C ALA A 702 -8.77 -35.04 25.81
N TYR A 703 -9.93 -35.54 26.25
CA TYR A 703 -10.06 -36.37 27.45
C TYR A 703 -10.36 -37.81 27.13
#